data_AF-A0A7R9AIG4-F1
#
_entry.id   AF-A0A7R9AIG4-F1
#
_cell.length_a   1.000
_cell.length_b   1.000
_cell.length_c   1.000
_cell.angle_alpha   90.00
_cell.angle_beta   90.00
_cell.angle_gamma   90.00
#
_symmetry.space_group_name_H-M   'P 1'
#
loop_
_entity.id
_entity.type
_entity.pdbx_description
1 polymer ?
#
loop_
_entity_poly.entity_id
_entity_poly.type
_entity_poly.pdbx_seq_one_letter_code
_entity_poly.pdbx_strand_id
1 'polypeptide(L)'
;EEAIKNVKSGDRIFIQGAASTPNTLINALVANAENLKDVEICHLHTIGEAKYSLPEYENSFMVNNFFIGGNVRKTVGKTRNQYIPIFLSEIPLLFKKNYLPLDVVFIHVSPPDKHGFCSLGLSVDATVSALKTAKLRIAQVNPYMPRSHGDGIIHKSKIDFAVHSADAIPEESPAPISEEEKKIGEYIAGIIDDGACIQMGIGGIPNAVLSCLGNHKNLGIHTEMFSDGVIPLVESGVINGLNKKSHPGKIVSTFATGSKKLYDFIDDNPMVAMLDVSYTNDTAVIRKNPRVTAINSAIEIDLTGQVCADSIGSIMYSGIGGQMDFIRGASLSKEGKPIIAMTSTSKKGVNKIVPFLKQGAGVVSTRGHMHYIATEYGIVDLYGKNLSQRAKALISIAHPNFREDLEIKAKEIFGKKWRGLLHQMVPHTDDLLNKESNTAYIGFDPTADSLHIGSLVPIILLKHLQKYGHQPIALIGGATGMIGDPSGKSNERNLLDETQLNRNSQGIKAQLHKLLHSEINDSNKIIIVDNYKWMKDFSFIEFARDIGKHITVNYMMAKDSVKSRISGEDSEGMSFTEFTYQLLQAYDFLFLYQTFGCKIQLGGSDQWGNITTGIELIRRKAGGEAFAITCPLTTKHDGSKFGKSEVGENIWLDLDKTSAFKFYQFWINTTDVDAEKFIKIYTFLEKEYINNLIEEHKKSPHLRLLQKKLAEEVTMWVHGEEELNSAILSTDILFGNRNVDDLKIIDIKSFRGVPQKVIYKEDISN
;
A
#
# COMPACT_ATOMS: atom_id res chain seq x y z
N GLU A 1 -46.82 -19.17 -19.19
CA GLU A 1 -47.00 -20.35 -18.32
C GLU A 1 -46.65 -21.67 -18.99
N GLU A 2 -47.26 -22.03 -20.13
CA GLU A 2 -46.97 -23.31 -20.82
C GLU A 2 -45.48 -23.52 -21.13
N ALA A 3 -44.79 -22.49 -21.63
CA ALA A 3 -43.35 -22.57 -21.88
C ALA A 3 -42.55 -22.91 -20.61
N ILE A 4 -42.90 -22.30 -19.47
CA ILE A 4 -42.21 -22.45 -18.18
C ILE A 4 -42.39 -23.84 -17.58
N LYS A 5 -43.47 -24.57 -17.90
CA LYS A 5 -43.66 -25.96 -17.42
C LYS A 5 -42.56 -26.92 -17.88
N ASN A 6 -41.74 -26.52 -18.86
CA ASN A 6 -40.61 -27.30 -19.35
C ASN A 6 -39.32 -27.08 -18.55
N VAL A 7 -39.30 -26.07 -17.67
CA VAL A 7 -38.23 -25.87 -16.68
C VAL A 7 -38.46 -26.83 -15.52
N LYS A 8 -37.40 -27.54 -15.12
CA LYS A 8 -37.42 -28.57 -14.08
C LYS A 8 -36.53 -28.17 -12.91
N SER A 9 -36.82 -28.72 -11.73
CA SER A 9 -35.93 -28.61 -10.58
C SER A 9 -34.52 -29.08 -10.92
N GLY A 10 -33.51 -28.31 -10.50
CA GLY A 10 -32.10 -28.57 -10.82
C GLY A 10 -31.62 -28.06 -12.18
N ASP A 11 -32.49 -27.51 -13.03
CA ASP A 11 -32.07 -26.93 -14.31
C ASP A 11 -31.19 -25.69 -14.08
N ARG A 12 -30.17 -25.52 -14.94
CA ARG A 12 -29.42 -24.25 -15.07
C ARG A 12 -29.98 -23.40 -16.20
N ILE A 13 -30.40 -22.19 -15.87
CA ILE A 13 -30.98 -21.20 -16.77
C ILE A 13 -29.99 -20.06 -16.98
N PHE A 14 -29.70 -19.72 -18.24
CA PHE A 14 -29.09 -18.43 -18.58
C PHE A 14 -30.17 -17.43 -18.99
N ILE A 15 -30.14 -16.22 -18.40
CA ILE A 15 -31.05 -15.12 -18.74
C ILE A 15 -30.27 -14.05 -19.51
N GLN A 16 -30.75 -13.71 -20.70
CA GLN A 16 -30.23 -12.59 -21.50
C GLN A 16 -30.28 -11.27 -20.71
N GLY A 17 -29.20 -10.49 -20.79
CA GLY A 17 -28.99 -9.31 -19.95
C GLY A 17 -29.47 -7.99 -20.54
N ALA A 18 -29.12 -6.92 -19.82
CA ALA A 18 -29.34 -5.51 -20.15
C ALA A 18 -30.80 -5.20 -20.52
N ALA A 19 -31.01 -4.30 -21.49
CA ALA A 19 -32.34 -3.92 -21.97
C ALA A 19 -33.11 -5.07 -22.63
N SER A 20 -32.44 -6.18 -22.98
CA SER A 20 -33.07 -7.41 -23.51
C SER A 20 -33.44 -8.43 -22.41
N THR A 21 -33.56 -8.00 -21.15
CA THR A 21 -33.99 -8.90 -20.06
C THR A 21 -35.45 -9.36 -20.27
N PRO A 22 -35.72 -10.67 -20.46
CA PRO A 22 -37.06 -11.18 -20.79
C PRO A 22 -37.97 -11.28 -19.55
N ASN A 23 -38.39 -10.11 -19.03
CA ASN A 23 -39.14 -10.01 -17.78
C ASN A 23 -40.45 -10.81 -17.77
N THR A 24 -41.11 -11.01 -18.91
CA THR A 24 -42.35 -11.80 -18.97
C THR A 24 -42.07 -13.29 -18.70
N LEU A 25 -40.95 -13.81 -19.20
CA LEU A 25 -40.52 -15.18 -18.89
C LEU A 25 -40.08 -15.31 -17.43
N ILE A 26 -39.34 -14.31 -16.91
CA ILE A 26 -38.87 -14.28 -15.52
C ILE A 26 -40.06 -14.27 -14.55
N ASN A 27 -41.05 -13.41 -14.79
CA ASN A 27 -42.23 -13.31 -13.94
C ASN A 27 -43.02 -14.62 -13.94
N ALA A 28 -43.15 -15.28 -15.10
CA ALA A 28 -43.80 -16.58 -15.19
C ALA A 28 -43.00 -17.70 -14.51
N LEU A 29 -41.66 -17.65 -14.54
CA LEU A 29 -40.79 -18.56 -13.79
C LEU A 29 -40.97 -18.41 -12.28
N VAL A 30 -40.95 -17.17 -11.79
CA VAL A 30 -41.15 -16.86 -10.36
C VAL A 30 -42.55 -17.23 -9.89
N ALA A 31 -43.58 -17.02 -10.72
CA ALA A 31 -44.94 -17.45 -10.40
C ALA A 31 -45.07 -18.98 -10.26
N ASN A 32 -44.17 -19.76 -10.87
CA ASN A 32 -44.13 -21.22 -10.76
C ASN A 32 -43.13 -21.72 -9.69
N ALA A 33 -42.59 -20.84 -8.85
CA ALA A 33 -41.51 -21.17 -7.91
C ALA A 33 -41.86 -22.32 -6.95
N GLU A 34 -43.10 -22.42 -6.47
CA GLU A 34 -43.53 -23.48 -5.53
C GLU A 34 -43.37 -24.90 -6.10
N ASN A 35 -43.35 -25.04 -7.42
CA ASN A 35 -43.17 -26.32 -8.11
C ASN A 35 -41.71 -26.61 -8.48
N LEU A 36 -40.80 -25.69 -8.18
CA LEU A 36 -39.39 -25.74 -8.56
C LEU A 36 -38.50 -25.77 -7.32
N LYS A 37 -37.40 -26.52 -7.41
CA LYS A 37 -36.34 -26.57 -6.40
C LYS A 37 -34.97 -26.51 -7.07
N ASP A 38 -34.05 -25.80 -6.43
CA ASP A 38 -32.63 -25.78 -6.83
C ASP A 38 -32.39 -25.41 -8.31
N VAL A 39 -33.26 -24.57 -8.89
CA VAL A 39 -33.05 -24.05 -10.24
C VAL A 39 -31.96 -22.99 -10.19
N GLU A 40 -30.88 -23.21 -10.94
CA GLU A 40 -29.75 -22.31 -10.99
C GLU A 40 -29.99 -21.22 -12.04
N ILE A 41 -29.88 -19.95 -11.65
CA ILE A 41 -30.06 -18.81 -12.53
C ILE A 41 -28.72 -18.11 -12.72
N CYS A 42 -28.22 -18.11 -13.94
CA CYS A 42 -27.01 -17.42 -14.36
C CYS A 42 -27.36 -16.21 -15.22
N HIS A 43 -26.79 -15.05 -14.92
CA HIS A 43 -27.00 -13.85 -15.74
C HIS A 43 -25.88 -12.82 -15.58
N LEU A 44 -25.82 -11.89 -16.55
CA LEU A 44 -25.07 -10.64 -16.44
C LEU A 44 -25.94 -9.56 -15.77
N HIS A 45 -25.71 -8.28 -16.03
CA HIS A 45 -26.60 -7.23 -15.56
C HIS A 45 -28.02 -7.46 -16.10
N THR A 46 -29.03 -7.56 -15.23
CA THR A 46 -30.46 -7.66 -15.62
C THR A 46 -31.21 -6.39 -15.25
N ILE A 47 -32.26 -6.08 -16.01
CA ILE A 47 -33.16 -4.95 -15.73
C ILE A 47 -34.55 -5.49 -15.38
N GLY A 48 -35.13 -4.97 -14.29
CA GLY A 48 -36.39 -5.44 -13.71
C GLY A 48 -36.22 -5.77 -12.23
N GLU A 49 -37.28 -6.31 -11.63
CA GLU A 49 -37.33 -6.54 -10.17
C GLU A 49 -36.42 -7.68 -9.69
N ALA A 50 -36.07 -8.63 -10.58
CA ALA A 50 -35.27 -9.81 -10.24
C ALA A 50 -35.75 -10.57 -8.99
N LYS A 51 -37.08 -10.76 -8.89
CA LYS A 51 -37.75 -11.40 -7.75
C LYS A 51 -37.18 -12.76 -7.37
N TYR A 52 -36.66 -13.51 -8.36
CA TYR A 52 -35.99 -14.80 -8.14
C TYR A 52 -34.81 -14.75 -7.14
N SER A 53 -34.25 -13.56 -6.86
CA SER A 53 -33.15 -13.38 -5.91
C SER A 53 -33.60 -13.12 -4.45
N LEU A 54 -34.90 -12.93 -4.22
CA LEU A 54 -35.44 -12.57 -2.91
C LEU A 54 -35.46 -13.77 -1.94
N PRO A 55 -35.38 -13.54 -0.62
CA PRO A 55 -35.33 -14.61 0.38
C PRO A 55 -36.51 -15.59 0.30
N GLU A 56 -37.72 -15.13 -0.02
CA GLU A 56 -38.89 -16.03 -0.12
C GLU A 56 -38.77 -17.10 -1.22
N TYR A 57 -37.86 -16.93 -2.18
CA TYR A 57 -37.67 -17.87 -3.28
C TYR A 57 -36.37 -18.70 -3.20
N GLU A 58 -35.62 -18.65 -2.08
CA GLU A 58 -34.32 -19.35 -1.99
C GLU A 58 -34.41 -20.87 -2.07
N ASN A 59 -35.56 -21.45 -1.73
CA ASN A 59 -35.81 -22.88 -1.87
C ASN A 59 -35.93 -23.29 -3.35
N SER A 60 -36.40 -22.37 -4.19
CA SER A 60 -36.66 -22.59 -5.61
C SER A 60 -35.46 -22.22 -6.47
N PHE A 61 -34.78 -21.12 -6.15
CA PHE A 61 -33.75 -20.53 -7.01
C PHE A 61 -32.41 -20.34 -6.30
N MET A 62 -31.35 -20.64 -7.03
CA MET A 62 -29.97 -20.29 -6.70
C MET A 62 -29.42 -19.36 -7.78
N VAL A 63 -28.96 -18.17 -7.41
CA VAL A 63 -28.48 -17.16 -8.38
C VAL A 63 -26.96 -17.16 -8.41
N ASN A 64 -26.40 -17.25 -9.61
CA ASN A 64 -24.97 -17.14 -9.89
C ASN A 64 -24.74 -15.98 -10.88
N ASN A 65 -24.35 -14.82 -10.34
CA ASN A 65 -24.12 -13.62 -11.14
C ASN A 65 -22.74 -13.69 -11.81
N PHE A 66 -22.68 -13.43 -13.11
CA PHE A 66 -21.41 -13.03 -13.76
C PHE A 66 -21.17 -11.53 -13.65
N PHE A 67 -22.23 -10.76 -13.43
CA PHE A 67 -22.17 -9.32 -13.14
C PHE A 67 -23.36 -8.92 -12.27
N ILE A 68 -23.12 -8.22 -11.17
CA ILE A 68 -24.16 -7.86 -10.19
C ILE A 68 -24.86 -6.56 -10.60
N GLY A 69 -26.17 -6.64 -10.85
CA GLY A 69 -27.05 -5.48 -11.05
C GLY A 69 -27.50 -4.84 -9.73
N GLY A 70 -27.96 -3.59 -9.81
CA GLY A 70 -28.48 -2.87 -8.63
C GLY A 70 -29.70 -3.54 -7.97
N ASN A 71 -30.50 -4.24 -8.78
CA ASN A 71 -31.68 -5.00 -8.37
C ASN A 71 -31.35 -6.23 -7.48
N VAL A 72 -30.24 -6.92 -7.74
CA VAL A 72 -29.83 -8.12 -6.99
C VAL A 72 -28.78 -7.85 -5.92
N ARG A 73 -28.08 -6.71 -5.96
CA ARG A 73 -26.94 -6.39 -5.07
C ARG A 73 -27.22 -6.59 -3.57
N LYS A 74 -28.44 -6.31 -3.11
CA LYS A 74 -28.78 -6.37 -1.69
C LYS A 74 -28.87 -7.81 -1.15
N THR A 75 -29.10 -8.79 -2.02
CA THR A 75 -29.31 -10.21 -1.66
C THR A 75 -28.07 -11.06 -1.87
N VAL A 76 -27.08 -10.60 -2.64
CA VAL A 76 -25.79 -11.28 -2.82
C VAL A 76 -25.12 -11.56 -1.48
N GLY A 77 -24.74 -12.82 -1.24
CA GLY A 77 -24.12 -13.30 -0.01
C GLY A 77 -25.06 -13.39 1.20
N LYS A 78 -26.34 -13.05 1.05
CA LYS A 78 -27.36 -13.14 2.13
C LYS A 78 -28.41 -14.21 1.88
N THR A 79 -28.72 -14.47 0.62
CA THR A 79 -29.55 -15.60 0.18
C THR A 79 -28.67 -16.59 -0.60
N ARG A 80 -29.26 -17.59 -1.26
CA ARG A 80 -28.58 -18.42 -2.28
C ARG A 80 -28.26 -17.64 -3.56
N ASN A 81 -27.67 -16.46 -3.41
CA ASN A 81 -27.29 -15.54 -4.46
C ASN A 81 -25.79 -15.24 -4.35
N GLN A 82 -25.00 -15.71 -5.31
CA GLN A 82 -23.53 -15.71 -5.30
C GLN A 82 -22.96 -15.05 -6.56
N TYR A 83 -21.68 -14.71 -6.52
CA TYR A 83 -20.97 -14.05 -7.61
C TYR A 83 -19.85 -14.95 -8.14
N ILE A 84 -19.80 -15.14 -9.44
CA ILE A 84 -18.73 -15.85 -10.15
C ILE A 84 -17.81 -14.78 -10.77
N PRO A 85 -16.61 -14.56 -10.22
CA PRO A 85 -15.65 -13.63 -10.79
C PRO A 85 -15.07 -14.20 -12.09
N ILE A 86 -15.39 -13.57 -13.22
CA ILE A 86 -14.86 -13.95 -14.53
C ILE A 86 -14.81 -12.73 -15.46
N PHE A 87 -13.86 -12.71 -16.39
CA PHE A 87 -13.85 -11.72 -17.46
C PHE A 87 -15.04 -11.90 -18.38
N LEU A 88 -15.61 -10.78 -18.82
CA LEU A 88 -16.79 -10.81 -19.68
C LEU A 88 -16.55 -11.59 -20.98
N SER A 89 -15.35 -11.44 -21.58
CA SER A 89 -14.91 -12.17 -22.77
C SER A 89 -14.84 -13.70 -22.60
N GLU A 90 -14.70 -14.19 -21.36
CA GLU A 90 -14.54 -15.62 -21.06
C GLU A 90 -15.84 -16.34 -20.68
N ILE A 91 -16.93 -15.62 -20.36
CA ILE A 91 -18.23 -16.23 -20.06
C ILE A 91 -18.67 -17.20 -21.17
N PRO A 92 -18.58 -16.87 -22.48
CA PRO A 92 -18.84 -17.81 -23.55
C PRO A 92 -18.11 -19.16 -23.44
N LEU A 93 -16.90 -19.18 -22.89
CA LEU A 93 -16.11 -20.40 -22.73
C LEU A 93 -16.65 -21.29 -21.62
N LEU A 94 -17.26 -20.74 -20.57
CA LEU A 94 -17.89 -21.53 -19.51
C LEU A 94 -18.97 -22.46 -20.09
N PHE A 95 -19.74 -21.95 -21.06
CA PHE A 95 -20.79 -22.71 -21.73
C PHE A 95 -20.20 -23.65 -22.77
N LYS A 96 -19.34 -23.16 -23.67
CA LYS A 96 -18.75 -23.95 -24.77
C LYS A 96 -17.88 -25.11 -24.30
N LYS A 97 -17.17 -24.95 -23.19
CA LYS A 97 -16.31 -25.99 -22.58
C LYS A 97 -17.02 -26.78 -21.49
N ASN A 98 -18.33 -26.58 -21.32
CA ASN A 98 -19.16 -27.35 -20.40
C ASN A 98 -18.73 -27.25 -18.92
N TYR A 99 -18.13 -26.13 -18.50
CA TYR A 99 -17.91 -25.82 -17.07
C TYR A 99 -19.23 -25.45 -16.38
N LEU A 100 -20.08 -24.71 -17.09
CA LEU A 100 -21.46 -24.40 -16.69
C LEU A 100 -22.43 -24.86 -17.79
N PRO A 101 -22.76 -26.17 -17.89
CA PRO A 101 -23.76 -26.65 -18.84
C PRO A 101 -25.08 -25.92 -18.65
N LEU A 102 -25.69 -25.44 -19.73
CA LEU A 102 -26.99 -24.79 -19.69
C LEU A 102 -28.09 -25.76 -20.09
N ASP A 103 -29.11 -25.89 -19.26
CA ASP A 103 -30.31 -26.65 -19.59
C ASP A 103 -31.28 -25.76 -20.36
N VAL A 104 -31.46 -24.51 -19.90
CA VAL A 104 -32.41 -23.57 -20.48
C VAL A 104 -31.73 -22.22 -20.76
N VAL A 105 -32.15 -21.56 -21.83
CA VAL A 105 -31.83 -20.15 -22.09
C VAL A 105 -33.09 -19.35 -22.34
N PHE A 106 -33.22 -18.22 -21.64
CA PHE A 106 -34.27 -17.23 -21.85
C PHE A 106 -33.73 -16.08 -22.69
N ILE A 107 -34.38 -15.84 -23.83
CA ILE A 107 -34.02 -14.75 -24.75
C ILE A 107 -35.21 -13.82 -25.00
N HIS A 108 -34.93 -12.59 -25.36
CA HIS A 108 -35.87 -11.56 -25.79
C HIS A 108 -35.51 -11.13 -27.20
N VAL A 109 -36.40 -11.35 -28.15
CA VAL A 109 -36.13 -11.19 -29.58
C VAL A 109 -37.16 -10.34 -30.29
N SER A 110 -36.76 -9.74 -31.41
CA SER A 110 -37.66 -9.15 -32.39
C SER A 110 -38.59 -10.21 -33.00
N PRO A 111 -39.71 -9.84 -33.64
CA PRO A 111 -40.47 -10.75 -34.49
C PRO A 111 -39.59 -11.33 -35.61
N PRO A 112 -39.91 -12.54 -36.10
CA PRO A 112 -39.23 -13.10 -37.26
C PRO A 112 -39.52 -12.23 -38.50
N ASP A 113 -38.50 -11.98 -39.30
CA ASP A 113 -38.65 -11.33 -40.60
C ASP A 113 -39.30 -12.27 -41.64
N LYS A 114 -39.42 -11.80 -42.89
CA LYS A 114 -39.96 -12.58 -44.01
C LYS A 114 -39.20 -13.89 -44.29
N HIS A 115 -37.97 -14.02 -43.79
CA HIS A 115 -37.12 -15.20 -43.92
C HIS A 115 -37.10 -16.06 -42.66
N GLY A 116 -37.89 -15.71 -41.64
CA GLY A 116 -38.00 -16.46 -40.39
C GLY A 116 -36.92 -16.11 -39.36
N PHE A 117 -36.13 -15.05 -39.55
CA PHE A 117 -35.06 -14.68 -38.63
C PHE A 117 -35.50 -13.61 -37.63
N CYS A 118 -35.33 -13.90 -36.35
CA CYS A 118 -35.43 -12.96 -35.24
C CYS A 118 -34.06 -12.32 -34.94
N SER A 119 -34.05 -11.24 -34.17
CA SER A 119 -32.86 -10.57 -33.66
C SER A 119 -32.88 -10.54 -32.13
N LEU A 120 -31.75 -10.80 -31.47
CA LEU A 120 -31.55 -10.60 -30.02
C LEU A 120 -31.60 -9.12 -29.59
N GLY A 121 -31.54 -8.22 -30.56
CA GLY A 121 -31.73 -6.79 -30.38
C GLY A 121 -30.59 -6.14 -29.60
N LEU A 122 -30.92 -5.58 -28.45
CA LEU A 122 -30.03 -4.65 -27.73
C LEU A 122 -28.92 -5.33 -26.94
N SER A 123 -29.00 -6.65 -26.70
CA SER A 123 -27.98 -7.39 -25.94
C SER A 123 -27.62 -8.69 -26.63
N VAL A 124 -26.39 -8.81 -27.14
CA VAL A 124 -25.87 -10.03 -27.75
C VAL A 124 -24.98 -10.78 -26.76
N ASP A 125 -24.12 -10.03 -26.06
CA ASP A 125 -23.32 -10.46 -24.92
C ASP A 125 -22.77 -11.91 -25.02
N ALA A 126 -22.98 -12.74 -24.00
CA ALA A 126 -22.70 -14.17 -24.02
C ALA A 126 -23.89 -15.01 -24.53
N THR A 127 -25.03 -14.37 -24.84
CA THR A 127 -26.30 -15.01 -25.23
C THR A 127 -26.16 -15.86 -26.50
N VAL A 128 -25.38 -15.42 -27.48
CA VAL A 128 -25.13 -16.22 -28.71
C VAL A 128 -24.50 -17.57 -28.38
N SER A 129 -23.56 -17.57 -27.43
CA SER A 129 -22.90 -18.79 -26.98
C SER A 129 -23.84 -19.65 -26.13
N ALA A 130 -24.64 -19.04 -25.26
CA ALA A 130 -25.68 -19.74 -24.49
C ALA A 130 -26.73 -20.42 -25.39
N LEU A 131 -27.19 -19.74 -26.45
CA LEU A 131 -28.12 -20.28 -27.45
C LEU A 131 -27.59 -21.52 -28.15
N LYS A 132 -26.28 -21.56 -28.45
CA LYS A 132 -25.66 -22.68 -29.15
C LYS A 132 -25.55 -23.91 -28.26
N THR A 133 -25.42 -23.74 -26.95
CA THR A 133 -25.14 -24.85 -26.00
C THR A 133 -26.34 -25.29 -25.19
N ALA A 134 -27.33 -24.43 -24.95
CA ALA A 134 -28.51 -24.76 -24.15
C ALA A 134 -29.36 -25.86 -24.81
N LYS A 135 -29.92 -26.74 -23.98
CA LYS A 135 -30.81 -27.82 -24.44
C LYS A 135 -32.17 -27.27 -24.87
N LEU A 136 -32.67 -26.28 -24.13
CA LEU A 136 -33.98 -25.65 -24.35
C LEU A 136 -33.85 -24.14 -24.52
N ARG A 137 -34.51 -23.58 -25.53
CA ARG A 137 -34.48 -22.16 -25.88
C ARG A 137 -35.90 -21.58 -25.84
N ILE A 138 -36.14 -20.73 -24.86
CA ILE A 138 -37.44 -20.08 -24.67
C ILE A 138 -37.30 -18.59 -24.99
N ALA A 139 -38.06 -18.12 -25.97
CA ALA A 139 -38.00 -16.76 -26.47
C ALA A 139 -39.23 -15.95 -26.09
N GLN A 140 -39.01 -14.74 -25.58
CA GLN A 140 -39.99 -13.66 -25.54
C GLN A 140 -39.91 -12.90 -26.86
N VAL A 141 -40.93 -13.02 -27.70
CA VAL A 141 -41.00 -12.34 -29.00
C VAL A 141 -41.76 -11.03 -28.83
N ASN A 142 -41.08 -9.91 -29.06
CA ASN A 142 -41.63 -8.59 -28.78
C ASN A 142 -41.45 -7.64 -29.98
N PRO A 143 -42.53 -7.04 -30.53
CA PRO A 143 -42.47 -6.12 -31.66
C PRO A 143 -41.68 -4.84 -31.38
N TYR A 144 -41.47 -4.48 -30.11
CA TYR A 144 -40.68 -3.32 -29.72
C TYR A 144 -39.18 -3.61 -29.58
N MET A 145 -38.75 -4.88 -29.68
CA MET A 145 -37.34 -5.23 -29.63
C MET A 145 -36.68 -4.86 -30.98
N PRO A 146 -35.67 -3.96 -31.00
CA PRO A 146 -34.99 -3.56 -32.23
C PRO A 146 -34.36 -4.75 -32.97
N ARG A 147 -34.35 -4.69 -34.30
CA ARG A 147 -33.63 -5.61 -35.16
C ARG A 147 -32.20 -5.11 -35.36
N SER A 148 -31.31 -5.47 -34.44
CA SER A 148 -29.90 -5.14 -34.58
C SER A 148 -29.19 -6.05 -35.60
N HIS A 149 -28.23 -5.48 -36.34
CA HIS A 149 -27.35 -6.24 -37.22
C HIS A 149 -26.20 -6.86 -36.41
N GLY A 150 -25.66 -8.00 -36.84
CA GLY A 150 -24.49 -8.64 -36.22
C GLY A 150 -24.72 -10.12 -35.91
N ASP A 151 -24.18 -10.60 -34.80
CA ASP A 151 -24.18 -12.03 -34.43
C ASP A 151 -25.49 -12.49 -33.77
N GLY A 152 -26.34 -11.54 -33.35
CA GLY A 152 -27.60 -11.80 -32.65
C GLY A 152 -28.75 -12.29 -33.52
N ILE A 153 -28.50 -12.75 -34.74
CA ILE A 153 -29.55 -13.20 -35.68
C ILE A 153 -29.82 -14.70 -35.47
N ILE A 154 -31.08 -15.06 -35.20
CA ILE A 154 -31.50 -16.44 -34.94
C ILE A 154 -32.76 -16.80 -35.75
N HIS A 155 -32.73 -17.95 -36.45
CA HIS A 155 -33.91 -18.44 -37.16
C HIS A 155 -34.93 -19.03 -36.18
N LYS A 156 -36.23 -18.78 -36.39
CA LYS A 156 -37.31 -19.25 -35.50
C LYS A 156 -37.34 -20.78 -35.30
N SER A 157 -36.82 -21.56 -36.24
CA SER A 157 -36.70 -23.02 -36.11
C SER A 157 -35.66 -23.46 -35.08
N LYS A 158 -34.89 -22.52 -34.51
CA LYS A 158 -33.95 -22.75 -33.41
C LYS A 158 -34.54 -22.31 -32.08
N ILE A 159 -35.81 -21.95 -32.01
CA ILE A 159 -36.51 -21.58 -30.79
C ILE A 159 -37.50 -22.70 -30.46
N ASP A 160 -37.41 -23.26 -29.25
CA ASP A 160 -38.25 -24.39 -28.84
C ASP A 160 -39.63 -23.90 -28.37
N PHE A 161 -39.68 -22.78 -27.65
CA PHE A 161 -40.91 -22.11 -27.23
C PHE A 161 -40.84 -20.61 -27.49
N ALA A 162 -41.90 -20.05 -28.08
CA ALA A 162 -42.03 -18.61 -28.31
C ALA A 162 -43.26 -18.07 -27.56
N VAL A 163 -43.04 -17.06 -26.73
CA VAL A 163 -44.08 -16.33 -26.00
C VAL A 163 -44.14 -14.93 -26.57
N HIS A 164 -45.25 -14.58 -27.21
CA HIS A 164 -45.45 -13.22 -27.73
C HIS A 164 -45.81 -12.27 -26.60
N SER A 165 -45.10 -11.14 -26.51
CA SER A 165 -45.42 -10.05 -25.59
C SER A 165 -45.26 -8.70 -26.29
N ALA A 166 -45.87 -7.66 -25.73
CA ALA A 166 -45.77 -6.29 -26.23
C ALA A 166 -45.31 -5.37 -25.09
N ASP A 167 -44.28 -5.81 -24.37
CA ASP A 167 -43.76 -5.08 -23.22
C ASP A 167 -42.90 -3.92 -23.71
N ALA A 168 -43.00 -2.76 -23.08
CA ALA A 168 -42.06 -1.68 -23.34
C ALA A 168 -40.62 -2.15 -23.02
N ILE A 169 -39.68 -1.84 -23.92
CA ILE A 169 -38.26 -2.09 -23.64
C ILE A 169 -37.81 -1.10 -22.56
N PRO A 170 -37.12 -1.54 -21.49
CA PRO A 170 -36.66 -0.64 -20.45
C PRO A 170 -35.77 0.47 -21.02
N GLU A 171 -36.10 1.72 -20.70
CA GLU A 171 -35.36 2.90 -21.12
C GLU A 171 -34.59 3.50 -19.95
N GLU A 172 -33.40 4.05 -20.23
CA GLU A 172 -32.61 4.82 -19.29
C GLU A 172 -32.34 6.22 -19.86
N SER A 173 -32.71 7.25 -19.11
CA SER A 173 -32.35 8.63 -19.47
C SER A 173 -30.93 8.95 -18.99
N PRO A 174 -30.12 9.68 -19.79
CA PRO A 174 -28.83 10.17 -19.35
C PRO A 174 -28.96 11.01 -18.08
N ALA A 175 -28.20 10.67 -17.04
CA ALA A 175 -28.13 11.52 -15.84
C ALA A 175 -27.46 12.87 -16.18
N PRO A 176 -27.83 13.97 -15.50
CA PRO A 176 -27.11 15.23 -15.61
C PRO A 176 -25.63 15.06 -15.28
N ILE A 177 -24.78 15.69 -16.08
CA ILE A 177 -23.32 15.69 -15.90
C ILE A 177 -22.97 16.69 -14.79
N SER A 178 -22.23 16.26 -13.77
CA SER A 178 -21.72 17.17 -12.72
C SER A 178 -20.55 18.02 -13.21
N GLU A 179 -20.23 19.11 -12.49
CA GLU A 179 -19.07 19.94 -12.83
C GLU A 179 -17.74 19.18 -12.71
N GLU A 180 -17.63 18.26 -11.75
CA GLU A 180 -16.48 17.37 -11.62
C GLU A 180 -16.36 16.42 -12.81
N GLU A 181 -17.48 15.81 -13.22
CA GLU A 181 -17.52 14.91 -14.38
C GLU A 181 -17.18 15.66 -15.67
N LYS A 182 -17.66 16.90 -15.82
CA LYS A 182 -17.32 17.77 -16.95
C LYS A 182 -15.82 18.03 -17.04
N LYS A 183 -15.17 18.40 -15.93
CA LYS A 183 -13.70 18.58 -15.88
C LYS A 183 -12.95 17.30 -16.25
N ILE A 184 -13.40 16.15 -15.76
CA ILE A 184 -12.84 14.84 -16.14
C ILE A 184 -12.98 14.64 -17.66
N GLY A 185 -14.16 14.94 -18.20
CA GLY A 185 -14.44 14.89 -19.64
C GLY A 185 -13.48 15.75 -20.46
N GLU A 186 -13.24 16.99 -20.04
CA GLU A 186 -12.32 17.93 -20.68
C GLU A 186 -10.87 17.42 -20.68
N TYR A 187 -10.37 16.92 -19.54
CA TYR A 187 -9.01 16.36 -19.46
C TYR A 187 -8.82 15.13 -20.35
N ILE A 188 -9.80 14.24 -20.37
CA ILE A 188 -9.76 13.02 -21.19
C ILE A 188 -9.85 13.38 -22.67
N ALA A 189 -10.77 14.27 -23.06
CA ALA A 189 -10.90 14.74 -24.43
C ALA A 189 -9.60 15.39 -24.94
N GLY A 190 -8.89 16.14 -24.07
CA GLY A 190 -7.61 16.76 -24.41
C GLY A 190 -6.48 15.78 -24.77
N ILE A 191 -6.62 14.49 -24.45
CA ILE A 191 -5.65 13.46 -24.83
C ILE A 191 -6.19 12.47 -25.87
N ILE A 192 -7.40 12.64 -26.38
CA ILE A 192 -7.94 11.79 -27.46
C ILE A 192 -7.44 12.31 -28.80
N ASP A 193 -6.92 11.43 -29.65
CA ASP A 193 -6.47 11.81 -30.99
C ASP A 193 -7.61 11.75 -32.00
N ASP A 194 -7.57 12.60 -33.02
CA ASP A 194 -8.38 12.42 -34.23
C ASP A 194 -8.15 11.03 -34.81
N GLY A 195 -9.23 10.34 -35.15
CA GLY A 195 -9.17 8.98 -35.66
C GLY A 195 -8.97 7.88 -34.61
N ALA A 196 -9.10 8.20 -33.32
CA ALA A 196 -9.11 7.21 -32.25
C ALA A 196 -10.32 6.25 -32.33
N CYS A 197 -10.12 5.03 -31.85
CA CYS A 197 -11.18 4.04 -31.70
C CYS A 197 -11.58 3.97 -30.23
N ILE A 198 -12.76 4.48 -29.89
CA ILE A 198 -13.15 4.72 -28.50
C ILE A 198 -13.95 3.54 -27.96
N GLN A 199 -13.61 3.16 -26.73
CA GLN A 199 -14.44 2.36 -25.84
C GLN A 199 -14.78 3.19 -24.60
N MET A 200 -16.04 3.14 -24.20
CA MET A 200 -16.50 3.72 -22.94
C MET A 200 -17.71 2.97 -22.39
N GLY A 201 -17.95 3.08 -21.08
CA GLY A 201 -19.16 2.57 -20.43
C GLY A 201 -20.30 3.59 -20.44
N ILE A 202 -21.25 3.43 -19.50
CA ILE A 202 -22.31 4.39 -19.20
C ILE A 202 -22.01 5.22 -17.95
N GLY A 203 -22.74 6.34 -17.80
CA GLY A 203 -22.71 7.20 -16.63
C GLY A 203 -22.27 8.63 -16.96
N GLY A 204 -22.16 9.46 -15.92
CA GLY A 204 -21.85 10.88 -16.08
C GLY A 204 -20.48 11.13 -16.72
N ILE A 205 -19.44 10.38 -16.34
CA ILE A 205 -18.09 10.53 -16.92
C ILE A 205 -18.05 10.20 -18.44
N PRO A 206 -18.51 9.02 -18.93
CA PRO A 206 -18.59 8.77 -20.36
C PRO A 206 -19.38 9.84 -21.14
N ASN A 207 -20.53 10.26 -20.60
CA ASN A 207 -21.35 11.32 -21.22
C ASN A 207 -20.61 12.67 -21.26
N ALA A 208 -19.87 13.01 -20.20
CA ALA A 208 -19.04 14.21 -20.15
C ALA A 208 -17.95 14.17 -21.21
N VAL A 209 -17.24 13.03 -21.35
CA VAL A 209 -16.23 12.87 -22.41
C VAL A 209 -16.87 13.09 -23.77
N LEU A 210 -17.97 12.39 -24.09
CA LEU A 210 -18.66 12.51 -25.39
C LEU A 210 -19.06 13.97 -25.69
N SER A 211 -19.54 14.70 -24.68
CA SER A 211 -19.91 16.12 -24.85
C SER A 211 -18.74 17.03 -25.24
N CYS A 212 -17.51 16.62 -24.91
CA CYS A 212 -16.28 17.36 -25.23
C CYS A 212 -15.64 16.95 -26.56
N LEU A 213 -16.18 15.95 -27.27
CA LEU A 213 -15.58 15.41 -28.50
C LEU A 213 -15.99 16.14 -29.79
N GLY A 214 -16.88 17.14 -29.74
CA GLY A 214 -17.46 17.77 -30.94
C GLY A 214 -16.47 18.35 -31.96
N ASN A 215 -15.24 18.67 -31.55
CA ASN A 215 -14.19 19.18 -32.44
C ASN A 215 -13.25 18.10 -33.00
N HIS A 216 -13.38 16.86 -32.56
CA HIS A 216 -12.56 15.74 -33.06
C HIS A 216 -13.07 15.27 -34.42
N LYS A 217 -12.25 14.49 -35.13
CA LYS A 217 -12.56 13.99 -36.47
C LYS A 217 -12.33 12.50 -36.60
N ASN A 218 -13.18 11.86 -37.38
CA ASN A 218 -13.02 10.47 -37.84
C ASN A 218 -12.89 9.44 -36.71
N LEU A 219 -13.53 9.70 -35.57
CA LEU A 219 -13.56 8.79 -34.45
C LEU A 219 -14.29 7.49 -34.83
N GLY A 220 -13.87 6.38 -34.25
CA GLY A 220 -14.53 5.08 -34.36
C GLY A 220 -15.02 4.56 -33.03
N ILE A 221 -15.98 3.63 -33.06
CA ILE A 221 -16.47 2.95 -31.85
C ILE A 221 -16.25 1.44 -31.98
N HIS A 222 -15.52 0.89 -31.01
CA HIS A 222 -15.42 -0.54 -30.72
C HIS A 222 -15.44 -0.66 -29.20
N THR A 223 -16.59 -1.02 -28.66
CA THR A 223 -16.87 -0.91 -27.23
C THR A 223 -17.54 -2.16 -26.72
N GLU A 224 -17.53 -2.36 -25.41
CA GLU A 224 -18.44 -3.31 -24.77
C GLU A 224 -19.88 -2.84 -25.00
N MET A 225 -20.16 -1.58 -24.64
CA MET A 225 -21.50 -1.02 -24.72
C MET A 225 -21.51 0.47 -25.14
N PHE A 226 -22.65 0.96 -25.62
CA PHE A 226 -22.84 2.39 -25.88
C PHE A 226 -24.27 2.86 -25.56
N SER A 227 -24.41 4.19 -25.41
CA SER A 227 -25.66 4.87 -25.06
C SER A 227 -25.92 6.08 -25.97
N ASP A 228 -26.95 6.87 -25.65
CA ASP A 228 -27.44 8.03 -26.41
C ASP A 228 -26.37 9.05 -26.81
N GLY A 229 -25.33 9.24 -25.99
CA GLY A 229 -24.32 10.28 -26.22
C GLY A 229 -23.50 10.10 -27.49
N VAL A 230 -23.51 8.91 -28.09
CA VAL A 230 -22.85 8.64 -29.38
C VAL A 230 -23.62 9.26 -30.55
N ILE A 231 -24.94 9.36 -30.47
CA ILE A 231 -25.81 9.71 -31.59
C ILE A 231 -25.49 11.11 -32.16
N PRO A 232 -25.39 12.19 -31.35
CA PRO A 232 -25.07 13.53 -31.88
C PRO A 232 -23.70 13.60 -32.57
N LEU A 233 -22.74 12.81 -32.12
CA LEU A 233 -21.40 12.75 -32.72
C LEU A 233 -21.40 11.96 -34.04
N VAL A 234 -22.30 10.99 -34.20
CA VAL A 234 -22.53 10.32 -35.48
C VAL A 234 -23.25 11.25 -36.45
N GLU A 235 -24.33 11.91 -36.00
CA GLU A 235 -25.12 12.86 -36.81
C GLU A 235 -24.27 14.04 -37.32
N SER A 236 -23.29 14.50 -36.53
CA SER A 236 -22.33 15.56 -36.92
C SER A 236 -21.13 15.06 -37.74
N GLY A 237 -20.99 13.74 -37.94
CA GLY A 237 -19.89 13.14 -38.70
C GLY A 237 -18.56 13.00 -37.94
N VAL A 238 -18.51 13.40 -36.67
CA VAL A 238 -17.35 13.24 -35.78
C VAL A 238 -17.03 11.76 -35.59
N ILE A 239 -18.06 10.93 -35.35
CA ILE A 239 -17.95 9.46 -35.31
C ILE A 239 -18.39 8.90 -36.66
N ASN A 240 -17.45 8.28 -37.37
CA ASN A 240 -17.71 7.61 -38.64
C ASN A 240 -16.97 6.28 -38.80
N GLY A 241 -16.00 5.97 -37.94
CA GLY A 241 -15.28 4.69 -37.93
C GLY A 241 -14.39 4.42 -39.15
N LEU A 242 -14.10 5.42 -39.99
CA LEU A 242 -13.30 5.24 -41.21
C LEU A 242 -11.86 4.82 -40.94
N ASN A 243 -11.32 5.17 -39.76
CA ASN A 243 -9.94 4.86 -39.37
C ASN A 243 -9.80 3.52 -38.62
N LYS A 244 -10.91 2.82 -38.34
CA LYS A 244 -10.86 1.49 -37.75
C LYS A 244 -10.27 0.48 -38.75
N LYS A 245 -9.62 -0.56 -38.21
CA LYS A 245 -9.14 -1.71 -39.01
C LYS A 245 -10.07 -2.90 -38.91
N SER A 246 -10.71 -3.07 -37.77
CA SER A 246 -11.77 -4.04 -37.57
C SER A 246 -13.12 -3.37 -37.77
N HIS A 247 -13.96 -3.89 -38.67
CA HIS A 247 -15.28 -3.32 -39.02
C HIS A 247 -15.22 -1.81 -39.32
N PRO A 248 -14.49 -1.38 -40.37
CA PRO A 248 -14.43 0.02 -40.77
C PRO A 248 -15.84 0.54 -41.12
N GLY A 249 -16.12 1.80 -40.77
CA GLY A 249 -17.41 2.43 -41.02
C GLY A 249 -18.54 2.00 -40.08
N LYS A 250 -18.28 1.09 -39.13
CA LYS A 250 -19.30 0.57 -38.20
C LYS A 250 -19.02 0.90 -36.74
N ILE A 251 -20.08 1.11 -35.99
CA ILE A 251 -20.13 1.03 -34.53
C ILE A 251 -20.17 -0.45 -34.15
N VAL A 252 -19.20 -0.91 -33.37
CA VAL A 252 -19.16 -2.30 -32.87
C VAL A 252 -19.40 -2.29 -31.36
N SER A 253 -20.37 -3.10 -30.92
CA SER A 253 -20.73 -3.26 -29.51
C SER A 253 -21.29 -4.65 -29.22
N THR A 254 -21.36 -5.07 -27.95
CA THR A 254 -22.01 -6.33 -27.55
C THR A 254 -23.37 -6.11 -26.87
N PHE A 255 -23.62 -4.94 -26.29
CA PHE A 255 -24.96 -4.53 -25.84
C PHE A 255 -25.13 -3.01 -25.81
N ALA A 256 -26.37 -2.52 -25.78
CA ALA A 256 -26.71 -1.09 -25.70
C ALA A 256 -27.87 -0.86 -24.73
N THR A 257 -27.81 0.25 -24.00
CA THR A 257 -28.86 0.70 -23.07
C THR A 257 -28.98 2.21 -23.15
N GLY A 258 -30.20 2.74 -23.18
CA GLY A 258 -30.44 4.17 -23.30
C GLY A 258 -31.91 4.50 -23.48
N SER A 259 -32.20 5.62 -24.14
CA SER A 259 -33.57 6.02 -24.45
C SER A 259 -34.14 5.29 -25.67
N LYS A 260 -35.44 5.45 -25.92
CA LYS A 260 -36.07 5.05 -27.18
C LYS A 260 -35.34 5.59 -28.42
N LYS A 261 -34.76 6.80 -28.36
CA LYS A 261 -34.01 7.37 -29.50
C LYS A 261 -32.82 6.47 -29.89
N LEU A 262 -32.13 5.91 -28.90
CA LEU A 262 -31.04 4.96 -29.13
C LEU A 262 -31.55 3.67 -29.76
N TYR A 263 -32.66 3.15 -29.27
CA TYR A 263 -33.24 1.90 -29.75
C TYR A 263 -33.72 2.03 -31.20
N ASP A 264 -34.40 3.13 -31.52
CA ASP A 264 -34.79 3.48 -32.89
C ASP A 264 -33.56 3.69 -33.81
N PHE A 265 -32.46 4.25 -33.29
CA PHE A 265 -31.22 4.39 -34.04
C PHE A 265 -30.54 3.06 -34.38
N ILE A 266 -30.66 2.06 -33.51
CA ILE A 266 -30.08 0.72 -33.69
C ILE A 266 -30.94 -0.13 -34.64
N ASP A 267 -32.25 0.07 -34.63
CA ASP A 267 -33.21 -0.72 -35.40
C ASP A 267 -32.89 -0.72 -36.90
N ASP A 268 -32.60 -1.91 -37.43
CA ASP A 268 -32.23 -2.18 -38.82
C ASP A 268 -31.15 -1.26 -39.40
N ASN A 269 -30.25 -0.73 -38.57
CA ASN A 269 -29.20 0.19 -39.00
C ASN A 269 -27.89 -0.55 -39.35
N PRO A 270 -27.46 -0.58 -40.64
CA PRO A 270 -26.25 -1.29 -41.06
C PRO A 270 -24.94 -0.74 -40.48
N MET A 271 -24.94 0.49 -39.96
CA MET A 271 -23.80 1.11 -39.28
C MET A 271 -23.53 0.49 -37.91
N VAL A 272 -24.53 -0.13 -37.27
CA VAL A 272 -24.38 -0.76 -35.96
C VAL A 272 -24.17 -2.26 -36.14
N ALA A 273 -23.17 -2.81 -35.46
CA ALA A 273 -22.91 -4.25 -35.42
C ALA A 273 -22.85 -4.71 -33.96
N MET A 274 -23.87 -5.47 -33.55
CA MET A 274 -23.98 -6.09 -32.24
C MET A 274 -23.37 -7.50 -32.30
N LEU A 275 -22.20 -7.69 -31.70
CA LEU A 275 -21.38 -8.90 -31.84
C LEU A 275 -21.23 -9.65 -30.52
N ASP A 276 -20.90 -10.94 -30.59
CA ASP A 276 -20.66 -11.79 -29.41
C ASP A 276 -19.50 -11.23 -28.58
N VAL A 277 -19.62 -11.33 -27.26
CA VAL A 277 -18.67 -10.70 -26.36
C VAL A 277 -17.27 -11.32 -26.40
N SER A 278 -17.15 -12.59 -26.82
CA SER A 278 -15.85 -13.20 -27.09
C SER A 278 -15.13 -12.60 -28.31
N TYR A 279 -15.81 -11.74 -29.08
CA TYR A 279 -15.20 -10.95 -30.15
C TYR A 279 -14.95 -9.51 -29.71
N THR A 280 -15.95 -8.82 -29.16
CA THR A 280 -15.84 -7.40 -28.82
C THR A 280 -14.79 -7.15 -27.74
N ASN A 281 -14.71 -8.04 -26.76
CA ASN A 281 -13.83 -7.91 -25.61
C ASN A 281 -12.54 -8.73 -25.76
N ASP A 282 -12.29 -9.38 -26.90
CA ASP A 282 -11.02 -10.05 -27.13
C ASP A 282 -9.91 -9.01 -27.37
N THR A 283 -8.90 -9.01 -26.49
CA THR A 283 -7.71 -8.15 -26.62
C THR A 283 -7.02 -8.27 -27.97
N ALA A 284 -7.05 -9.45 -28.62
CA ALA A 284 -6.48 -9.69 -29.94
C ALA A 284 -7.29 -9.02 -31.06
N VAL A 285 -8.59 -8.80 -30.85
CA VAL A 285 -9.46 -8.03 -31.75
C VAL A 285 -9.32 -6.54 -31.48
N ILE A 286 -9.42 -6.12 -30.22
CA ILE A 286 -9.34 -4.71 -29.80
C ILE A 286 -8.06 -4.07 -30.34
N ARG A 287 -6.90 -4.72 -30.14
CA ARG A 287 -5.59 -4.19 -30.52
C ARG A 287 -5.37 -4.00 -32.02
N LYS A 288 -6.25 -4.55 -32.88
CA LYS A 288 -6.16 -4.39 -34.35
C LYS A 288 -6.49 -2.95 -34.75
N ASN A 289 -7.35 -2.28 -34.00
CA ASN A 289 -7.65 -0.87 -34.22
C ASN A 289 -6.48 -0.03 -33.65
N PRO A 290 -5.96 0.96 -34.40
CA PRO A 290 -4.98 1.91 -33.87
C PRO A 290 -5.65 2.93 -32.94
N ARG A 291 -4.88 3.54 -32.05
CA ARG A 291 -5.31 4.61 -31.14
C ARG A 291 -6.58 4.22 -30.39
N VAL A 292 -6.62 2.99 -29.87
CA VAL A 292 -7.75 2.58 -29.04
C VAL A 292 -7.70 3.38 -27.75
N THR A 293 -8.73 4.16 -27.47
CA THR A 293 -8.88 4.89 -26.21
C THR A 293 -9.96 4.20 -25.40
N ALA A 294 -9.56 3.49 -24.34
CA ALA A 294 -10.47 2.76 -23.45
C ALA A 294 -10.67 3.55 -22.16
N ILE A 295 -11.90 3.98 -21.89
CA ILE A 295 -12.24 4.83 -20.75
C ILE A 295 -13.17 4.06 -19.82
N ASN A 296 -12.69 3.76 -18.62
CA ASN A 296 -13.42 2.97 -17.62
C ASN A 296 -13.41 3.65 -16.25
N SER A 297 -14.35 3.26 -15.39
CA SER A 297 -14.50 3.85 -14.05
C SER A 297 -13.96 2.95 -12.94
N ALA A 298 -13.67 3.54 -11.79
CA ALA A 298 -13.24 2.83 -10.58
C ALA A 298 -14.00 3.28 -9.33
N ILE A 299 -14.02 2.38 -8.34
CA ILE A 299 -14.51 2.64 -6.98
C ILE A 299 -13.39 3.23 -6.12
N GLU A 300 -12.20 2.67 -6.18
CA GLU A 300 -11.03 3.19 -5.44
C GLU A 300 -9.72 2.78 -6.13
N ILE A 301 -8.70 3.62 -5.97
CA ILE A 301 -7.36 3.41 -6.50
C ILE A 301 -6.35 3.64 -5.38
N ASP A 302 -5.42 2.70 -5.17
CA ASP A 302 -4.39 2.88 -4.14
C ASP A 302 -3.15 3.64 -4.65
N LEU A 303 -2.27 4.09 -3.75
CA LEU A 303 -1.04 4.85 -4.09
C LEU A 303 -0.04 4.09 -4.99
N THR A 304 -0.23 2.80 -5.19
CA THR A 304 0.59 1.99 -6.11
C THR A 304 -0.03 1.89 -7.51
N GLY A 305 -1.28 2.32 -7.67
CA GLY A 305 -2.07 2.20 -8.88
C GLY A 305 -2.81 0.87 -9.02
N GLN A 306 -3.17 0.19 -7.92
CA GLN A 306 -4.18 -0.88 -8.02
C GLN A 306 -5.57 -0.29 -8.12
N VAL A 307 -6.41 -0.89 -8.97
CA VAL A 307 -7.77 -0.40 -9.21
C VAL A 307 -8.78 -1.44 -8.73
N CYS A 308 -9.65 -1.00 -7.83
CA CYS A 308 -10.87 -1.71 -7.46
C CYS A 308 -12.06 -1.07 -8.17
N ALA A 309 -12.86 -1.88 -8.86
CA ALA A 309 -14.00 -1.41 -9.63
C ALA A 309 -15.29 -2.21 -9.40
N ASP A 310 -15.21 -3.38 -8.76
CA ASP A 310 -16.35 -4.29 -8.60
C ASP A 310 -16.84 -4.46 -7.14
N SER A 311 -16.07 -4.00 -6.15
CA SER A 311 -16.42 -4.17 -4.73
C SER A 311 -16.10 -2.95 -3.87
N ILE A 312 -16.67 -2.94 -2.66
CA ILE A 312 -16.34 -1.97 -1.60
C ILE A 312 -15.87 -2.78 -0.39
N GLY A 313 -14.55 -2.94 -0.25
CA GLY A 313 -14.00 -3.97 0.64
C GLY A 313 -14.55 -5.34 0.24
N SER A 314 -14.98 -6.13 1.21
CA SER A 314 -15.58 -7.46 0.98
C SER A 314 -17.00 -7.45 0.39
N ILE A 315 -17.63 -6.29 0.22
CA ILE A 315 -19.00 -6.21 -0.30
C ILE A 315 -18.97 -6.08 -1.82
N MET A 316 -19.47 -7.10 -2.52
CA MET A 316 -19.57 -7.10 -3.98
C MET A 316 -20.62 -6.08 -4.45
N TYR A 317 -20.24 -5.21 -5.38
CA TYR A 317 -21.06 -4.10 -5.87
C TYR A 317 -21.50 -4.31 -7.33
N SER A 318 -20.61 -4.82 -8.18
CA SER A 318 -20.86 -5.09 -9.60
C SER A 318 -20.15 -6.38 -10.04
N GLY A 319 -19.29 -6.33 -11.05
CA GLY A 319 -18.46 -7.46 -11.46
C GLY A 319 -17.23 -6.99 -12.24
N ILE A 320 -16.32 -7.91 -12.51
CA ILE A 320 -15.07 -7.64 -13.26
C ILE A 320 -15.38 -7.01 -14.63
N GLY A 321 -16.38 -7.55 -15.33
CA GLY A 321 -16.79 -7.06 -16.64
C GLY A 321 -15.67 -7.16 -17.69
N GLY A 322 -15.69 -6.27 -18.69
CA GLY A 322 -14.63 -6.15 -19.69
C GLY A 322 -13.63 -5.04 -19.45
N GLN A 323 -13.58 -4.45 -18.24
CA GLN A 323 -12.66 -3.34 -17.97
C GLN A 323 -11.21 -3.75 -18.28
N MET A 324 -10.76 -4.88 -17.75
CA MET A 324 -9.39 -5.35 -17.96
C MET A 324 -9.12 -5.66 -19.43
N ASP A 325 -10.09 -6.27 -20.12
CA ASP A 325 -10.02 -6.60 -21.55
C ASP A 325 -9.72 -5.35 -22.38
N PHE A 326 -10.46 -4.27 -22.14
CA PHE A 326 -10.27 -3.02 -22.86
C PHE A 326 -9.02 -2.23 -22.43
N ILE A 327 -8.69 -2.22 -21.14
CA ILE A 327 -7.46 -1.60 -20.65
C ILE A 327 -6.24 -2.28 -21.28
N ARG A 328 -6.22 -3.61 -21.33
CA ARG A 328 -5.13 -4.36 -21.97
C ARG A 328 -5.16 -4.27 -23.49
N GLY A 329 -6.34 -4.34 -24.11
CA GLY A 329 -6.49 -4.18 -25.56
C GLY A 329 -6.00 -2.81 -26.04
N ALA A 330 -6.33 -1.74 -25.29
CA ALA A 330 -5.82 -0.40 -25.54
C ALA A 330 -4.31 -0.30 -25.33
N SER A 331 -3.75 -0.88 -24.26
CA SER A 331 -2.30 -0.85 -24.04
C SER A 331 -1.50 -1.57 -25.14
N LEU A 332 -2.12 -2.55 -25.81
CA LEU A 332 -1.53 -3.32 -26.91
C LEU A 332 -1.78 -2.71 -28.30
N SER A 333 -2.69 -1.73 -28.39
CA SER A 333 -2.98 -0.98 -29.60
C SER A 333 -1.86 0.00 -29.89
N LYS A 334 -1.53 0.20 -31.18
CA LYS A 334 -0.57 1.22 -31.59
C LYS A 334 -1.11 2.60 -31.16
N GLU A 335 -0.35 3.31 -30.32
CA GLU A 335 -0.74 4.62 -29.76
C GLU A 335 -2.04 4.57 -28.92
N GLY A 336 -2.39 3.40 -28.39
CA GLY A 336 -3.57 3.25 -27.54
C GLY A 336 -3.41 3.88 -26.15
N LYS A 337 -4.55 4.25 -25.57
CA LYS A 337 -4.66 5.01 -24.31
C LYS A 337 -5.67 4.31 -23.39
N PRO A 338 -5.20 3.46 -22.46
CA PRO A 338 -6.04 2.92 -21.39
C PRO A 338 -6.18 3.96 -20.27
N ILE A 339 -7.41 4.32 -19.96
CA ILE A 339 -7.78 5.39 -19.03
C ILE A 339 -8.73 4.84 -17.98
N ILE A 340 -8.39 5.03 -16.70
CA ILE A 340 -9.31 4.88 -15.57
C ILE A 340 -9.69 6.27 -15.07
N ALA A 341 -10.99 6.57 -15.00
CA ALA A 341 -11.52 7.86 -14.64
C ALA A 341 -12.48 7.77 -13.46
N MET A 342 -12.36 8.67 -12.50
CA MET A 342 -13.28 8.75 -11.37
C MET A 342 -13.26 10.13 -10.75
N THR A 343 -14.36 10.54 -10.15
CA THR A 343 -14.31 11.64 -9.18
C THR A 343 -13.35 11.29 -8.05
N SER A 344 -12.59 12.25 -7.54
CA SER A 344 -11.60 12.03 -6.47
C SER A 344 -12.26 11.67 -5.13
N THR A 345 -13.53 12.03 -4.96
CA THR A 345 -14.37 11.67 -3.82
C THR A 345 -15.71 11.07 -4.24
N SER A 346 -16.34 10.32 -3.35
CA SER A 346 -17.73 9.88 -3.52
C SER A 346 -18.71 11.03 -3.23
N LYS A 347 -19.99 10.86 -3.57
CA LYS A 347 -21.07 11.79 -3.19
C LYS A 347 -21.18 12.05 -1.67
N LYS A 348 -20.60 11.18 -0.84
CA LYS A 348 -20.55 11.32 0.63
C LYS A 348 -19.24 11.95 1.12
N GLY A 349 -18.40 12.48 0.23
CA GLY A 349 -17.10 13.06 0.57
C GLY A 349 -16.01 12.03 0.88
N VAL A 350 -16.28 10.73 0.74
CA VAL A 350 -15.26 9.68 0.97
C VAL A 350 -14.20 9.72 -0.12
N ASN A 351 -12.93 9.79 0.27
CA ASN A 351 -11.77 9.74 -0.62
C ASN A 351 -11.72 8.45 -1.46
N LYS A 352 -11.39 8.55 -2.75
CA LYS A 352 -11.27 7.42 -3.68
C LYS A 352 -9.82 7.13 -4.11
N ILE A 353 -8.87 8.05 -3.88
CA ILE A 353 -7.43 7.76 -4.00
C ILE A 353 -6.91 7.47 -2.59
N VAL A 354 -6.55 6.22 -2.30
CA VAL A 354 -6.32 5.74 -0.94
C VAL A 354 -4.89 5.23 -0.73
N PRO A 355 -4.34 5.21 0.49
CA PRO A 355 -3.05 4.58 0.75
C PRO A 355 -3.03 3.09 0.42
N PHE A 356 -4.10 2.40 0.82
CA PHE A 356 -4.35 0.99 0.59
C PHE A 356 -5.81 0.80 0.20
N LEU A 357 -6.08 -0.14 -0.71
CA LEU A 357 -7.45 -0.57 -0.97
C LEU A 357 -8.08 -1.12 0.32
N LYS A 358 -9.40 -1.03 0.43
CA LYS A 358 -10.12 -1.57 1.60
C LYS A 358 -9.86 -3.07 1.74
N GLN A 359 -9.79 -3.55 2.97
CA GLN A 359 -9.62 -4.97 3.24
C GLN A 359 -10.73 -5.78 2.55
N GLY A 360 -10.33 -6.78 1.75
CA GLY A 360 -11.23 -7.62 0.96
C GLY A 360 -11.67 -7.03 -0.39
N ALA A 361 -11.18 -5.85 -0.78
CA ALA A 361 -11.49 -5.26 -2.09
C ALA A 361 -10.96 -6.10 -3.26
N GLY A 362 -11.79 -6.26 -4.30
CA GLY A 362 -11.45 -6.95 -5.53
C GLY A 362 -10.57 -6.08 -6.44
N VAL A 363 -9.32 -6.51 -6.69
CA VAL A 363 -8.45 -5.84 -7.66
C VAL A 363 -8.88 -6.26 -9.06
N VAL A 364 -9.60 -5.40 -9.77
CA VAL A 364 -10.06 -5.64 -11.15
C VAL A 364 -8.95 -5.36 -12.14
N SER A 365 -8.24 -4.24 -11.96
CA SER A 365 -7.07 -3.91 -12.78
C SER A 365 -5.83 -3.75 -11.91
N THR A 366 -4.83 -4.61 -12.16
CA THR A 366 -3.57 -4.63 -11.40
C THR A 366 -2.67 -3.42 -11.70
N ARG A 367 -1.66 -3.19 -10.83
CA ARG A 367 -0.63 -2.15 -10.99
C ARG A 367 0.06 -2.20 -12.36
N GLY A 368 0.24 -3.41 -12.90
CA GLY A 368 0.93 -3.65 -14.16
C GLY A 368 0.13 -3.23 -15.40
N HIS A 369 -1.19 -3.07 -15.27
CA HIS A 369 -2.06 -2.63 -16.36
C HIS A 369 -2.14 -1.10 -16.49
N MET A 370 -1.79 -0.34 -15.45
CA MET A 370 -2.14 1.08 -15.38
C MET A 370 -1.24 1.99 -16.22
N HIS A 371 -1.90 2.82 -17.03
CA HIS A 371 -1.36 4.00 -17.69
C HIS A 371 -2.05 5.26 -17.14
N TYR A 372 -3.14 5.72 -17.75
CA TYR A 372 -3.73 7.00 -17.43
C TYR A 372 -4.79 6.89 -16.34
N ILE A 373 -4.70 7.77 -15.33
CA ILE A 373 -5.70 7.96 -14.29
C ILE A 373 -6.19 9.41 -14.34
N ALA A 374 -7.50 9.63 -14.36
CA ALA A 374 -8.13 10.94 -14.42
C ALA A 374 -9.10 11.18 -13.26
N THR A 375 -9.02 12.39 -12.69
CA THR A 375 -10.01 12.96 -11.77
C THR A 375 -10.34 14.39 -12.20
N GLU A 376 -11.25 15.05 -11.49
CA GLU A 376 -11.58 16.46 -11.68
C GLU A 376 -10.41 17.42 -11.41
N TYR A 377 -9.30 16.90 -10.86
CA TYR A 377 -8.06 17.66 -10.58
C TYR A 377 -6.96 17.44 -11.62
N GLY A 378 -7.15 16.56 -12.59
CA GLY A 378 -6.20 16.35 -13.69
C GLY A 378 -6.09 14.91 -14.15
N ILE A 379 -5.14 14.68 -15.06
CA ILE A 379 -4.82 13.36 -15.60
C ILE A 379 -3.32 13.09 -15.45
N VAL A 380 -2.98 11.88 -15.01
CA VAL A 380 -1.58 11.44 -14.88
C VAL A 380 -1.37 10.10 -15.56
N ASP A 381 -0.20 9.92 -16.15
CA ASP A 381 0.25 8.63 -16.65
C ASP A 381 1.07 7.92 -15.57
N LEU A 382 0.84 6.62 -15.32
CA LEU A 382 1.56 5.77 -14.37
C LEU A 382 2.53 4.80 -15.07
N TYR A 383 2.52 4.75 -16.40
CA TYR A 383 3.37 3.85 -17.16
C TYR A 383 4.85 4.20 -16.96
N GLY A 384 5.68 3.18 -16.73
CA GLY A 384 7.12 3.34 -16.45
C GLY A 384 7.49 3.98 -15.11
N LYS A 385 6.51 4.39 -14.27
CA LYS A 385 6.78 5.02 -12.96
C LYS A 385 6.95 3.97 -11.86
N ASN A 386 7.96 4.18 -11.00
CA ASN A 386 8.13 3.41 -9.76
C ASN A 386 7.06 3.78 -8.70
N LEU A 387 6.98 3.03 -7.59
CA LEU A 387 5.92 3.22 -6.59
C LEU A 387 5.91 4.62 -5.96
N SER A 388 7.07 5.21 -5.65
CA SER A 388 7.15 6.58 -5.12
C SER A 388 6.67 7.62 -6.14
N GLN A 389 7.05 7.45 -7.41
CA GLN A 389 6.62 8.33 -8.51
C GLN A 389 5.11 8.20 -8.77
N ARG A 390 4.56 6.98 -8.69
CA ARG A 390 3.12 6.74 -8.82
C ARG A 390 2.34 7.39 -7.69
N ALA A 391 2.79 7.22 -6.45
CA ALA A 391 2.17 7.85 -5.30
C ALA A 391 2.11 9.37 -5.48
N LYS A 392 3.23 10.01 -5.83
CA LYS A 392 3.29 11.46 -6.11
C LYS A 392 2.33 11.87 -7.23
N ALA A 393 2.27 11.11 -8.32
CA ALA A 393 1.37 11.41 -9.44
C ALA A 393 -0.11 11.31 -9.03
N LEU A 394 -0.50 10.22 -8.35
CA LEU A 394 -1.87 10.01 -7.89
C LEU A 394 -2.32 11.07 -6.87
N ILE A 395 -1.44 11.44 -5.92
CA ILE A 395 -1.71 12.50 -4.94
C ILE A 395 -1.97 13.84 -5.64
N SER A 396 -1.24 14.15 -6.72
CA SER A 396 -1.42 15.42 -7.45
C SER A 396 -2.82 15.58 -8.06
N ILE A 397 -3.53 14.48 -8.28
CA ILE A 397 -4.92 14.45 -8.78
C ILE A 397 -5.92 13.97 -7.72
N ALA A 398 -5.51 13.85 -6.45
CA ALA A 398 -6.43 13.63 -5.34
C ALA A 398 -7.12 14.92 -4.93
N HIS A 399 -8.24 14.80 -4.22
CA HIS A 399 -8.92 15.95 -3.62
C HIS A 399 -7.97 16.69 -2.68
N PRO A 400 -7.87 18.04 -2.72
CA PRO A 400 -6.97 18.83 -1.89
C PRO A 400 -7.01 18.46 -0.40
N ASN A 401 -8.22 18.28 0.15
CA ASN A 401 -8.42 17.90 1.56
C ASN A 401 -7.76 16.57 1.99
N PHE A 402 -7.37 15.70 1.06
CA PHE A 402 -6.75 14.40 1.38
C PHE A 402 -5.28 14.32 0.96
N ARG A 403 -4.71 15.35 0.33
CA ARG A 403 -3.34 15.29 -0.21
C ARG A 403 -2.29 15.15 0.89
N GLU A 404 -2.41 15.94 1.96
CA GLU A 404 -1.49 15.91 3.09
C GLU A 404 -1.44 14.52 3.75
N ASP A 405 -2.60 13.96 4.11
CA ASP A 405 -2.69 12.60 4.66
C ASP A 405 -2.09 11.55 3.72
N LEU A 406 -2.35 11.66 2.42
CA LEU A 406 -1.78 10.74 1.43
C LEU A 406 -0.26 10.91 1.28
N GLU A 407 0.28 12.12 1.40
CA GLU A 407 1.73 12.37 1.36
C GLU A 407 2.43 11.77 2.59
N ILE A 408 1.85 11.95 3.78
CA ILE A 408 2.33 11.33 5.03
C ILE A 408 2.36 9.82 4.86
N LYS A 409 1.26 9.21 4.40
CA LYS A 409 1.20 7.77 4.14
C LYS A 409 2.16 7.32 3.04
N ALA A 410 2.30 8.07 1.95
CA ALA A 410 3.27 7.76 0.90
C ALA A 410 4.71 7.77 1.44
N LYS A 411 5.04 8.69 2.35
CA LYS A 411 6.35 8.77 3.00
C LYS A 411 6.58 7.62 3.99
N GLU A 412 5.57 7.23 4.76
CA GLU A 412 5.62 6.04 5.61
C GLU A 412 5.87 4.76 4.77
N ILE A 413 5.19 4.61 3.64
CA ILE A 413 5.23 3.40 2.81
C ILE A 413 6.48 3.36 1.90
N PHE A 414 6.85 4.49 1.29
CA PHE A 414 7.86 4.56 0.21
C PHE A 414 9.06 5.45 0.54
N GLY A 415 9.11 6.09 1.70
CA GLY A 415 10.21 6.98 2.09
C GLY A 415 11.54 6.24 2.29
N LYS A 416 12.60 6.66 1.57
CA LYS A 416 13.94 6.07 1.72
C LYS A 416 14.60 6.56 3.01
N LYS A 417 14.85 5.65 3.97
CA LYS A 417 15.76 5.86 5.10
C LYS A 417 17.17 5.41 4.74
N TRP A 418 17.92 6.24 4.01
CA TRP A 418 19.17 5.78 3.37
C TRP A 418 20.26 5.31 4.36
N ARG A 419 20.36 5.92 5.55
CA ARG A 419 21.31 5.48 6.60
C ARG A 419 20.80 4.31 7.44
N GLY A 420 19.52 3.99 7.39
CA GLY A 420 18.90 3.02 8.31
C GLY A 420 18.84 3.46 9.78
N LEU A 421 19.05 4.75 10.09
CA LEU A 421 19.10 5.27 11.47
C LEU A 421 17.73 5.51 12.12
N LEU A 422 16.64 5.49 11.35
CA LEU A 422 15.30 5.80 11.85
C LEU A 422 14.43 4.53 11.84
N HIS A 423 13.78 4.19 12.94
CA HIS A 423 12.87 3.04 13.02
C HIS A 423 11.41 3.49 12.94
N GLN A 424 10.96 4.31 13.88
CA GLN A 424 9.61 4.90 13.91
C GLN A 424 9.68 6.33 14.45
N MET A 425 8.71 7.16 14.08
CA MET A 425 8.57 8.53 14.57
C MET A 425 7.08 8.86 14.76
N VAL A 426 6.79 9.84 15.62
CA VAL A 426 5.46 10.45 15.70
C VAL A 426 5.21 11.21 14.39
N PRO A 427 3.98 11.18 13.83
CA PRO A 427 3.65 11.95 12.63
C PRO A 427 4.06 13.42 12.76
N HIS A 428 4.43 14.05 11.63
CA HIS A 428 4.86 15.46 11.52
C HIS A 428 6.17 15.83 12.22
N THR A 429 6.88 14.89 12.86
CA THR A 429 8.18 15.19 13.51
C THR A 429 9.22 15.71 12.50
N ASP A 430 9.18 15.22 11.27
CA ASP A 430 10.01 15.64 10.16
C ASP A 430 9.70 17.06 9.67
N ASP A 431 8.43 17.45 9.64
CA ASP A 431 8.04 18.83 9.31
C ASP A 431 8.57 19.80 10.37
N LEU A 432 8.45 19.43 11.66
CA LEU A 432 9.01 20.19 12.76
C LEU A 432 10.53 20.38 12.60
N LEU A 433 11.26 19.29 12.34
CA LEU A 433 12.71 19.33 12.16
C LEU A 433 13.14 20.12 10.92
N ASN A 434 12.37 20.15 9.85
CA ASN A 434 12.72 20.94 8.66
C ASN A 434 12.33 22.43 8.78
N LYS A 435 11.37 22.75 9.66
CA LYS A 435 10.82 24.10 9.80
C LYS A 435 11.69 25.01 10.67
N GLU A 436 12.19 24.51 11.80
CA GLU A 436 12.91 25.32 12.78
C GLU A 436 13.98 24.53 13.54
N SER A 437 14.89 25.25 14.21
CA SER A 437 15.78 24.62 15.18
C SER A 437 14.95 24.11 16.36
N ASN A 438 15.22 22.88 16.79
CA ASN A 438 14.42 22.18 17.79
C ASN A 438 15.34 21.57 18.83
N THR A 439 14.86 21.52 20.07
CA THR A 439 15.56 20.88 21.18
C THR A 439 15.08 19.45 21.33
N ALA A 440 16.02 18.50 21.32
CA ALA A 440 15.71 17.08 21.43
C ALA A 440 16.67 16.37 22.40
N TYR A 441 16.18 15.36 23.11
CA TYR A 441 16.98 14.67 24.14
C TYR A 441 17.05 13.15 23.97
N ILE A 442 18.14 12.57 24.48
CA ILE A 442 18.30 11.13 24.71
C ILE A 442 18.71 10.89 26.16
N GLY A 443 18.09 9.90 26.80
CA GLY A 443 18.48 9.40 28.12
C GLY A 443 19.57 8.32 28.05
N PHE A 444 20.54 8.39 28.96
CA PHE A 444 21.60 7.40 29.15
C PHE A 444 21.61 6.95 30.62
N ASP A 445 21.27 5.69 30.86
CA ASP A 445 21.28 5.11 32.21
C ASP A 445 22.73 4.73 32.64
N PRO A 446 23.22 5.22 33.79
CA PRO A 446 24.57 4.96 34.31
C PRO A 446 24.74 3.58 34.96
N THR A 447 24.41 2.54 34.19
CA THR A 447 24.55 1.12 34.61
C THR A 447 25.99 0.65 34.77
N ALA A 448 26.95 1.31 34.10
CA ALA A 448 28.39 1.06 34.21
C ALA A 448 29.15 2.38 34.05
N ASP A 449 30.43 2.42 34.43
CA ASP A 449 31.32 3.58 34.30
C ASP A 449 31.85 3.83 32.88
N SER A 450 31.37 3.06 31.90
CA SER A 450 31.60 3.32 30.47
C SER A 450 30.35 2.96 29.67
N LEU A 451 30.10 3.69 28.60
CA LEU A 451 29.23 3.28 27.52
C LEU A 451 29.88 2.19 26.66
N HIS A 452 29.09 1.54 25.81
CA HIS A 452 29.55 0.52 24.86
C HIS A 452 29.09 0.86 23.45
N ILE A 453 29.53 0.10 22.44
CA ILE A 453 29.23 0.40 21.02
C ILE A 453 27.73 0.44 20.67
N GLY A 454 26.87 -0.21 21.48
CA GLY A 454 25.42 -0.12 21.33
C GLY A 454 24.89 1.28 21.65
N SER A 455 25.55 1.99 22.57
CA SER A 455 25.23 3.36 22.95
C SER A 455 25.63 4.39 21.89
N LEU A 456 26.48 4.03 20.91
CA LEU A 456 26.91 4.95 19.86
C LEU A 456 25.76 5.35 18.92
N VAL A 457 24.79 4.48 18.63
CA VAL A 457 23.68 4.83 17.71
C VAL A 457 22.84 5.99 18.26
N PRO A 458 22.40 5.98 19.53
CA PRO A 458 21.82 7.17 20.16
C PRO A 458 22.74 8.40 20.10
N ILE A 459 24.04 8.27 20.39
CA ILE A 459 24.99 9.40 20.34
C ILE A 459 25.10 9.97 18.91
N ILE A 460 25.11 9.11 17.89
CA ILE A 460 25.13 9.49 16.48
C ILE A 460 23.87 10.29 16.11
N LEU A 461 22.70 9.93 16.64
CA LEU A 461 21.49 10.74 16.45
C LEU A 461 21.64 12.14 17.04
N LEU A 462 22.15 12.27 18.27
CA LEU A 462 22.43 13.59 18.88
C LEU A 462 23.45 14.38 18.05
N LYS A 463 24.49 13.72 17.53
CA LYS A 463 25.51 14.36 16.70
C LYS A 463 24.92 14.82 15.36
N HIS A 464 24.04 14.04 14.74
CA HIS A 464 23.34 14.44 13.54
C HIS A 464 22.43 15.63 13.79
N LEU A 465 21.64 15.62 14.86
CA LEU A 465 20.84 16.78 15.26
C LEU A 465 21.70 18.04 15.38
N GLN A 466 22.82 17.94 16.09
CA GLN A 466 23.78 19.04 16.22
C GLN A 466 24.30 19.52 14.86
N LYS A 467 24.72 18.60 13.98
CA LYS A 467 25.26 18.91 12.65
C LYS A 467 24.23 19.62 11.75
N TYR A 468 22.94 19.35 11.95
CA TYR A 468 21.83 19.97 11.22
C TYR A 468 21.21 21.19 11.95
N GLY A 469 21.89 21.75 12.95
CA GLY A 469 21.50 23.01 13.59
C GLY A 469 20.44 22.89 14.69
N HIS A 470 20.09 21.67 15.11
CA HIS A 470 19.22 21.42 16.27
C HIS A 470 20.01 21.43 17.58
N GLN A 471 19.31 21.55 18.70
CA GLN A 471 19.89 21.59 20.04
C GLN A 471 19.79 20.20 20.71
N PRO A 472 20.89 19.43 20.78
CA PRO A 472 20.86 18.14 21.47
C PRO A 472 20.96 18.31 22.99
N ILE A 473 20.26 17.44 23.72
CA ILE A 473 20.39 17.24 25.16
C ILE A 473 20.77 15.77 25.41
N ALA A 474 21.86 15.54 26.14
CA ALA A 474 22.16 14.24 26.70
C ALA A 474 21.77 14.22 28.17
N LEU A 475 20.75 13.44 28.50
CA LEU A 475 20.27 13.26 29.85
C LEU A 475 20.95 12.06 30.49
N ILE A 476 21.69 12.29 31.57
CA ILE A 476 22.20 11.23 32.43
C ILE A 476 21.09 10.83 33.40
N GLY A 477 20.72 9.56 33.39
CA GLY A 477 19.67 9.01 34.24
C GLY A 477 20.18 8.67 35.63
N GLY A 478 20.73 9.60 36.41
CA GLY A 478 21.19 9.32 37.78
C GLY A 478 20.09 8.69 38.65
N ALA A 479 18.94 9.34 38.78
CA ALA A 479 17.82 8.82 39.58
C ALA A 479 17.16 7.58 38.94
N THR A 480 16.93 7.59 37.63
CA THR A 480 16.31 6.45 36.93
C THR A 480 17.23 5.24 36.85
N GLY A 481 18.54 5.45 36.88
CA GLY A 481 19.57 4.42 36.92
C GLY A 481 19.63 3.67 38.26
N MET A 482 19.14 4.28 39.34
CA MET A 482 18.94 3.58 40.62
C MET A 482 17.84 2.53 40.56
N ILE A 483 16.90 2.65 39.61
CA ILE A 483 15.73 1.77 39.47
C ILE A 483 15.95 0.76 38.33
N GLY A 484 16.36 1.26 37.16
CA GLY A 484 16.66 0.46 35.97
C GLY A 484 15.49 0.32 34.99
N ASP A 485 15.77 0.48 33.70
CA ASP A 485 14.79 0.27 32.61
C ASP A 485 14.45 -1.22 32.41
N PRO A 486 13.16 -1.62 32.49
CA PRO A 486 12.71 -2.99 32.25
C PRO A 486 12.62 -3.36 30.75
N SER A 487 12.73 -2.41 29.83
CA SER A 487 12.51 -2.63 28.38
C SER A 487 13.50 -3.65 27.79
N GLY A 488 12.97 -4.68 27.11
CA GLY A 488 13.78 -5.68 26.38
C GLY A 488 14.59 -6.65 27.26
N LYS A 489 14.23 -6.79 28.55
CA LYS A 489 14.93 -7.63 29.54
C LYS A 489 14.01 -8.64 30.21
N SER A 490 14.57 -9.79 30.59
CA SER A 490 13.85 -10.92 31.20
C SER A 490 14.04 -11.03 32.73
N ASN A 491 14.87 -10.21 33.36
CA ASN A 491 15.18 -10.26 34.79
C ASN A 491 15.29 -8.82 35.32
N GLU A 492 14.96 -8.62 36.60
CA GLU A 492 15.10 -7.34 37.31
C GLU A 492 16.57 -6.91 37.41
N ARG A 493 16.85 -5.60 37.45
CA ARG A 493 18.23 -5.08 37.57
C ARG A 493 18.69 -5.04 39.03
N ASN A 494 19.98 -5.28 39.23
CA ASN A 494 20.63 -4.98 40.51
C ASN A 494 20.69 -3.46 40.72
N LEU A 495 20.17 -2.98 41.85
CA LEU A 495 20.20 -1.57 42.22
C LEU A 495 21.65 -1.16 42.57
N LEU A 496 22.11 -0.04 42.03
CA LEU A 496 23.44 0.50 42.30
C LEU A 496 23.41 1.40 43.54
N ASP A 497 24.46 1.36 44.36
CA ASP A 497 24.64 2.34 45.44
C ASP A 497 25.01 3.74 44.90
N GLU A 498 24.83 4.77 45.73
CA GLU A 498 25.06 6.17 45.32
C GLU A 498 26.52 6.46 44.95
N THR A 499 27.49 5.74 45.53
CA THR A 499 28.92 5.94 45.24
C THR A 499 29.26 5.40 43.86
N GLN A 500 28.80 4.19 43.55
CA GLN A 500 28.97 3.54 42.26
C GLN A 500 28.22 4.28 41.16
N LEU A 501 27.00 4.73 41.43
CA LEU A 501 26.20 5.51 40.50
C LEU A 501 26.86 6.86 40.15
N ASN A 502 27.41 7.55 41.15
CA ASN A 502 28.15 8.81 40.93
C ASN A 502 29.40 8.58 40.07
N ARG A 503 30.17 7.53 40.36
CA ARG A 503 31.31 7.12 39.54
C ARG A 503 30.88 6.82 38.10
N ASN A 504 29.80 6.05 37.93
CA ASN A 504 29.30 5.68 36.62
C ASN A 504 28.84 6.91 35.81
N SER A 505 28.08 7.79 36.46
CA SER A 505 27.56 9.02 35.86
C SER A 505 28.67 9.97 35.43
N GLN A 506 29.75 10.08 36.22
CA GLN A 506 30.93 10.86 35.85
C GLN A 506 31.66 10.28 34.63
N GLY A 507 31.85 8.96 34.58
CA GLY A 507 32.46 8.28 33.43
C GLY A 507 31.67 8.49 32.14
N ILE A 508 30.35 8.29 32.18
CA ILE A 508 29.46 8.53 31.04
C ILE A 508 29.47 9.99 30.63
N LYS A 509 29.42 10.93 31.59
CA LYS A 509 29.47 12.37 31.31
C LYS A 509 30.75 12.74 30.56
N ALA A 510 31.90 12.22 30.97
CA ALA A 510 33.18 12.47 30.31
C ALA A 510 33.19 11.93 28.87
N GLN A 511 32.65 10.72 28.65
CA GLN A 511 32.55 10.12 27.32
C GLN A 511 31.60 10.89 26.40
N LEU A 512 30.40 11.27 26.89
CA LEU A 512 29.45 12.08 26.13
C LEU A 512 30.05 13.44 25.77
N HIS A 513 30.75 14.08 26.72
CA HIS A 513 31.45 15.34 26.46
C HIS A 513 32.50 15.18 25.35
N LYS A 514 33.34 14.13 25.40
CA LYS A 514 34.35 13.85 24.37
C LYS A 514 33.71 13.62 22.99
N LEU A 515 32.68 12.78 22.90
CA LEU A 515 32.09 12.35 21.63
C LEU A 515 31.20 13.41 20.96
N LEU A 516 30.53 14.24 21.77
CA LEU A 516 29.60 15.28 21.31
C LEU A 516 30.22 16.68 21.27
N HIS A 517 31.49 16.84 21.68
CA HIS A 517 32.21 18.10 21.50
C HIS A 517 32.19 18.52 20.02
N SER A 518 31.94 19.80 19.75
CA SER A 518 32.00 20.36 18.40
C SER A 518 32.84 21.62 18.43
N GLU A 519 33.80 21.72 17.52
CA GLU A 519 34.66 22.89 17.35
C GLU A 519 33.98 23.99 16.51
N ILE A 520 32.85 23.68 15.87
CA ILE A 520 32.34 24.42 14.71
C ILE A 520 31.21 25.40 15.06
N ASN A 521 30.49 25.23 16.18
CA ASN A 521 29.34 26.09 16.48
C ASN A 521 28.99 26.17 17.98
N ASP A 522 29.13 27.35 18.58
CA ASP A 522 28.76 27.59 20.00
C ASP A 522 27.24 27.70 20.21
N SER A 523 26.46 27.99 19.16
CA SER A 523 25.03 28.28 19.27
C SER A 523 24.16 27.05 19.58
N ASN A 524 24.65 25.83 19.32
CA ASN A 524 23.95 24.58 19.60
C ASN A 524 24.85 23.53 20.30
N LYS A 525 25.67 24.01 21.24
CA LYS A 525 26.53 23.17 22.07
C LYS A 525 25.71 22.12 22.84
N ILE A 526 26.23 20.89 22.93
CA ILE A 526 25.56 19.81 23.67
C ILE A 526 25.25 20.22 25.12
N ILE A 527 24.01 20.05 25.53
CA ILE A 527 23.57 20.24 26.92
C ILE A 527 23.61 18.87 27.60
N ILE A 528 24.44 18.73 28.63
CA ILE A 528 24.50 17.51 29.44
C ILE A 528 23.89 17.81 30.80
N VAL A 529 22.79 17.12 31.12
CA VAL A 529 22.03 17.27 32.37
C VAL A 529 21.91 15.92 33.06
N ASP A 530 21.54 15.94 34.34
CA ASP A 530 21.40 14.75 35.17
C ASP A 530 20.07 14.83 35.92
N ASN A 531 19.20 13.82 35.74
CA ASN A 531 17.88 13.82 36.36
C ASN A 531 17.90 13.71 37.88
N TYR A 532 19.01 13.28 38.48
CA TYR A 532 19.17 13.28 39.93
C TYR A 532 18.92 14.68 40.52
N LYS A 533 19.23 15.75 39.77
CA LYS A 533 19.06 17.13 40.22
C LYS A 533 17.61 17.54 40.49
N TRP A 534 16.64 17.04 39.72
CA TRP A 534 15.22 17.36 39.92
C TRP A 534 14.43 16.23 40.57
N MET A 535 15.02 15.03 40.67
CA MET A 535 14.37 13.88 41.30
C MET A 535 14.69 13.75 42.79
N LYS A 536 15.88 14.14 43.25
CA LYS A 536 16.32 13.92 44.64
C LYS A 536 15.41 14.57 45.70
N ASP A 537 14.81 15.71 45.38
CA ASP A 537 13.97 16.48 46.29
C ASP A 537 12.46 16.27 46.01
N PHE A 538 12.10 15.43 45.04
CA PHE A 538 10.71 15.19 44.65
C PHE A 538 10.11 14.08 45.50
N SER A 539 9.28 14.45 46.47
CA SER A 539 8.71 13.47 47.40
C SER A 539 7.75 12.51 46.68
N PHE A 540 7.63 11.28 47.18
CA PHE A 540 6.70 10.28 46.63
C PHE A 540 5.25 10.78 46.59
N ILE A 541 4.81 11.50 47.64
CA ILE A 541 3.45 12.04 47.71
C ILE A 541 3.22 13.10 46.64
N GLU A 542 4.16 14.01 46.43
CA GLU A 542 4.06 15.02 45.37
C GLU A 542 4.13 14.35 44.00
N PHE A 543 4.99 13.36 43.79
CA PHE A 543 5.08 12.62 42.53
C PHE A 543 3.76 11.90 42.20
N ALA A 544 3.18 11.17 43.15
CA ALA A 544 1.91 10.48 42.96
C ALA A 544 0.77 11.48 42.66
N ARG A 545 0.73 12.60 43.38
CA ARG A 545 -0.30 13.65 43.22
C ARG A 545 -0.14 14.43 41.91
N ASP A 546 1.08 14.75 41.49
CA ASP A 546 1.34 15.71 40.43
C ASP A 546 1.71 15.05 39.10
N ILE A 547 2.16 13.78 39.12
CA ILE A 547 2.49 12.98 37.93
C ILE A 547 1.58 11.76 37.84
N GLY A 548 1.53 10.95 38.90
CA GLY A 548 0.82 9.66 38.91
C GLY A 548 -0.64 9.75 38.51
N LYS A 549 -1.38 10.79 38.94
CA LYS A 549 -2.81 10.97 38.60
C LYS A 549 -3.09 11.13 37.10
N HIS A 550 -2.10 11.52 36.30
CA HIS A 550 -2.32 11.83 34.89
C HIS A 550 -2.30 10.61 34.00
N ILE A 551 -1.69 9.50 34.41
CA ILE A 551 -1.55 8.28 33.60
C ILE A 551 -2.21 7.12 34.34
N THR A 552 -3.15 6.44 33.70
CA THR A 552 -3.91 5.35 34.34
C THR A 552 -3.11 4.06 34.36
N VAL A 553 -3.35 3.21 35.36
CA VAL A 553 -2.74 1.86 35.44
C VAL A 553 -3.02 1.04 34.18
N ASN A 554 -4.26 1.08 33.67
CA ASN A 554 -4.63 0.38 32.43
C ASN A 554 -3.79 0.85 31.22
N TYR A 555 -3.47 2.15 31.14
CA TYR A 555 -2.62 2.68 30.08
C TYR A 555 -1.18 2.16 30.18
N MET A 556 -0.62 2.15 31.39
CA MET A 556 0.74 1.64 31.64
C MET A 556 0.83 0.14 31.33
N MET A 557 -0.17 -0.63 31.77
CA MET A 557 -0.31 -2.07 31.56
C MET A 557 -0.41 -2.46 30.07
N ALA A 558 -0.96 -1.57 29.24
CA ALA A 558 -1.13 -1.81 27.81
C ALA A 558 0.18 -1.69 27.02
N LYS A 559 1.27 -1.17 27.61
CA LYS A 559 2.56 -1.07 26.90
C LYS A 559 3.25 -2.42 26.79
N ASP A 560 3.86 -2.68 25.63
CA ASP A 560 4.46 -3.98 25.32
C ASP A 560 5.56 -4.40 26.31
N SER A 561 6.37 -3.47 26.82
CA SER A 561 7.41 -3.74 27.83
C SER A 561 6.83 -4.26 29.14
N VAL A 562 5.71 -3.67 29.58
CA VAL A 562 5.01 -4.06 30.81
C VAL A 562 4.22 -5.35 30.60
N LYS A 563 3.47 -5.43 29.51
CA LYS A 563 2.65 -6.60 29.16
C LYS A 563 3.50 -7.87 29.04
N SER A 564 4.61 -7.80 28.30
CA SER A 564 5.48 -8.96 28.07
C SER A 564 6.14 -9.47 29.37
N ARG A 565 6.37 -8.58 30.34
CA ARG A 565 6.93 -8.92 31.64
C ARG A 565 5.92 -9.59 32.57
N ILE A 566 4.64 -9.32 32.40
CA ILE A 566 3.57 -9.79 33.30
C ILE A 566 2.82 -11.00 32.73
N SER A 567 2.79 -11.19 31.41
CA SER A 567 2.03 -12.26 30.76
C SER A 567 2.87 -13.42 30.21
N GLY A 568 4.17 -13.53 30.57
CA GLY A 568 5.07 -14.57 30.07
C GLY A 568 4.98 -15.88 30.86
N GLU A 569 5.11 -17.03 30.19
CA GLU A 569 5.01 -18.36 30.82
C GLU A 569 6.06 -18.61 31.93
N ASP A 570 7.19 -17.90 31.90
CA ASP A 570 8.27 -17.92 32.91
C ASP A 570 8.39 -16.59 33.70
N SER A 571 7.35 -15.76 33.78
CA SER A 571 7.47 -14.43 34.41
C SER A 571 7.43 -14.47 35.95
N GLU A 572 8.48 -13.99 36.61
CA GLU A 572 8.53 -13.73 38.06
C GLU A 572 7.64 -12.54 38.51
N GLY A 573 6.89 -11.93 37.60
CA GLY A 573 6.18 -10.66 37.81
C GLY A 573 7.07 -9.44 37.55
N MET A 574 6.52 -8.24 37.80
CA MET A 574 7.21 -6.95 37.70
C MET A 574 7.10 -6.23 39.05
N SER A 575 8.19 -5.70 39.58
CA SER A 575 8.16 -4.96 40.84
C SER A 575 7.48 -3.60 40.66
N PHE A 576 6.94 -3.03 41.75
CA PHE A 576 6.40 -1.66 41.70
C PHE A 576 7.47 -0.65 41.26
N THR A 577 8.71 -0.86 41.70
CA THR A 577 9.88 -0.05 41.32
C THR A 577 10.06 -0.06 39.80
N GLU A 578 10.13 -1.22 39.15
CA GLU A 578 10.22 -1.33 37.69
C GLU A 578 9.00 -0.72 36.98
N PHE A 579 7.80 -0.97 37.50
CA PHE A 579 6.55 -0.43 36.94
C PHE A 579 6.51 1.11 36.95
N THR A 580 7.11 1.74 37.97
CA THR A 580 7.19 3.21 38.05
C THR A 580 8.19 3.85 37.10
N TYR A 581 9.15 3.09 36.54
CA TYR A 581 10.19 3.62 35.64
C TYR A 581 9.60 4.43 34.48
N GLN A 582 8.51 3.94 33.89
CA GLN A 582 7.81 4.61 32.79
C GLN A 582 7.36 6.03 33.14
N LEU A 583 6.86 6.25 34.36
CA LEU A 583 6.41 7.57 34.80
C LEU A 583 7.58 8.49 35.12
N LEU A 584 8.69 7.94 35.63
CA LEU A 584 9.91 8.69 35.88
C LEU A 584 10.53 9.21 34.58
N GLN A 585 10.66 8.34 33.57
CA GLN A 585 11.12 8.74 32.25
C GLN A 585 10.17 9.75 31.58
N ALA A 586 8.86 9.58 31.75
CA ALA A 586 7.88 10.55 31.25
C ALA A 586 8.03 11.91 31.93
N TYR A 587 8.32 11.92 33.23
CA TYR A 587 8.57 13.14 33.98
C TYR A 587 9.85 13.85 33.54
N ASP A 588 10.92 13.11 33.24
CA ASP A 588 12.13 13.69 32.65
C ASP A 588 11.81 14.45 31.35
N PHE A 589 10.97 13.88 30.48
CA PHE A 589 10.57 14.58 29.26
C PHE A 589 9.78 15.85 29.57
N LEU A 590 8.82 15.78 30.51
CA LEU A 590 8.04 16.94 30.93
C LEU A 590 8.93 18.06 31.49
N PHE A 591 9.90 17.72 32.34
CA PHE A 591 10.83 18.68 32.92
C PHE A 591 11.67 19.36 31.83
N LEU A 592 12.22 18.57 30.90
CA LEU A 592 13.02 19.10 29.78
C LEU A 592 12.18 19.94 28.81
N TYR A 593 10.93 19.56 28.58
CA TYR A 593 9.97 20.32 27.78
C TYR A 593 9.74 21.70 28.38
N GLN A 594 9.50 21.78 29.70
CA GLN A 594 9.22 23.04 30.38
C GLN A 594 10.46 23.92 30.57
N THR A 595 11.62 23.32 30.83
CA THR A 595 12.84 24.05 31.22
C THR A 595 13.71 24.44 30.01
N PHE A 596 13.81 23.56 29.02
CA PHE A 596 14.71 23.71 27.87
C PHE A 596 13.96 23.83 26.53
N GLY A 597 12.62 23.87 26.56
CA GLY A 597 11.82 23.84 25.33
C GLY A 597 12.01 22.55 24.53
N CYS A 598 12.37 21.44 25.18
CA CYS A 598 12.61 20.17 24.51
C CYS A 598 11.32 19.57 23.99
N LYS A 599 11.12 19.61 22.66
CA LYS A 599 9.89 19.11 22.01
C LYS A 599 10.00 17.66 21.54
N ILE A 600 11.21 17.09 21.45
CA ILE A 600 11.44 15.79 20.81
C ILE A 600 12.20 14.85 21.76
N GLN A 601 11.64 13.67 22.02
CA GLN A 601 12.36 12.58 22.68
C GLN A 601 12.92 11.59 21.65
N LEU A 602 14.21 11.29 21.76
CA LEU A 602 14.87 10.28 20.95
C LEU A 602 15.18 9.03 21.80
N GLY A 603 15.20 7.84 21.19
CA GLY A 603 15.57 6.61 21.91
C GLY A 603 15.65 5.36 21.04
N GLY A 604 15.85 4.19 21.67
CA GLY A 604 15.81 2.90 20.99
C GLY A 604 14.38 2.46 20.64
N SER A 605 14.21 1.62 19.62
CA SER A 605 12.89 1.11 19.21
C SER A 605 12.18 0.31 20.31
N ASP A 606 12.94 -0.32 21.20
CA ASP A 606 12.49 -1.04 22.39
C ASP A 606 11.90 -0.14 23.48
N GLN A 607 12.21 1.16 23.48
CA GLN A 607 11.74 2.12 24.48
C GLN A 607 10.45 2.87 24.06
N TRP A 608 9.84 2.50 22.93
CA TRP A 608 8.69 3.21 22.37
C TRP A 608 7.51 3.36 23.35
N GLY A 609 7.22 2.32 24.13
CA GLY A 609 6.16 2.35 25.14
C GLY A 609 6.39 3.42 26.22
N ASN A 610 7.64 3.59 26.65
CA ASN A 610 7.98 4.59 27.66
C ASN A 610 8.03 6.00 27.05
N ILE A 611 8.64 6.15 25.87
CA ILE A 611 8.74 7.41 25.13
C ILE A 611 7.34 8.00 24.84
N THR A 612 6.41 7.18 24.37
CA THR A 612 5.03 7.63 24.11
C THR A 612 4.28 8.04 25.36
N THR A 613 4.70 7.56 26.54
CA THR A 613 4.12 7.98 27.82
C THR A 613 4.57 9.37 28.24
N GLY A 614 5.80 9.77 27.90
CA GLY A 614 6.25 11.16 28.06
C GLY A 614 5.43 12.14 27.24
N ILE A 615 5.14 11.80 25.97
CA ILE A 615 4.27 12.61 25.10
C ILE A 615 2.86 12.75 25.71
N GLU A 616 2.26 11.63 26.13
CA GLU A 616 0.93 11.65 26.73
C GLU A 616 0.89 12.45 28.04
N LEU A 617 1.95 12.39 28.85
CA LEU A 617 2.06 13.19 30.06
C LEU A 617 2.15 14.69 29.74
N ILE A 618 2.95 15.10 28.76
CA ILE A 618 3.03 16.51 28.31
C ILE A 618 1.68 16.99 27.81
N ARG A 619 0.98 16.19 27.01
CA ARG A 619 -0.37 16.51 26.52
C ARG A 619 -1.35 16.72 27.68
N ARG A 620 -1.34 15.83 28.68
CA ARG A 620 -2.28 15.88 29.82
C ARG A 620 -1.96 16.95 30.86
N LYS A 621 -0.68 17.25 31.09
CA LYS A 621 -0.24 18.14 32.17
C LYS A 621 0.13 19.54 31.68
N ALA A 622 0.77 19.66 30.51
CA ALA A 622 1.18 20.94 29.95
C ALA A 622 0.27 21.42 28.80
N GLY A 623 -0.62 20.57 28.28
CA GLY A 623 -1.45 20.90 27.11
C GLY A 623 -0.64 21.14 25.83
N GLY A 624 0.62 20.72 25.82
CA GLY A 624 1.59 20.96 24.76
C GLY A 624 1.68 19.83 23.74
N GLU A 625 2.36 20.12 22.64
CA GLU A 625 2.67 19.16 21.59
C GLU A 625 4.12 18.66 21.72
N ALA A 626 4.30 17.35 21.73
CA ALA A 626 5.59 16.69 21.88
C ALA A 626 5.71 15.52 20.91
N PHE A 627 6.94 15.27 20.46
CA PHE A 627 7.26 14.35 19.38
C PHE A 627 8.29 13.32 19.82
N ALA A 628 8.41 12.25 19.04
CA ALA A 628 9.42 11.25 19.29
C ALA A 628 9.95 10.60 18.01
N ILE A 629 11.21 10.17 18.07
CA ILE A 629 11.86 9.39 17.02
C ILE A 629 12.65 8.27 17.69
N THR A 630 12.63 7.08 17.11
CA THR A 630 13.49 5.99 17.57
C THR A 630 14.45 5.50 16.50
N CYS A 631 15.60 5.02 16.93
CA CYS A 631 16.53 4.24 16.10
C CYS A 631 16.24 2.74 16.19
N PRO A 632 16.61 1.96 15.17
CA PRO A 632 16.45 0.51 15.24
C PRO A 632 17.43 -0.09 16.25
N LEU A 633 17.02 -1.19 16.89
CA LEU A 633 17.97 -2.07 17.56
C LEU A 633 18.98 -2.61 16.55
N THR A 634 20.27 -2.41 16.83
CA THR A 634 21.32 -2.92 15.96
C THR A 634 21.50 -4.41 16.23
N THR A 635 21.30 -5.22 15.20
CA THR A 635 21.55 -6.66 15.17
C THR A 635 22.52 -6.99 14.05
N LYS A 636 23.27 -8.09 14.22
CA LYS A 636 24.03 -8.71 13.12
C LYS A 636 23.08 -9.44 12.17
N HIS A 637 23.51 -9.73 10.95
CA HIS A 637 22.70 -10.43 9.95
C HIS A 637 22.21 -11.82 10.41
N ASP A 638 22.94 -12.46 11.32
CA ASP A 638 22.59 -13.75 11.94
C ASP A 638 21.52 -13.64 13.06
N GLY A 639 21.03 -12.42 13.34
CA GLY A 639 20.02 -12.15 14.38
C GLY A 639 20.61 -11.99 15.79
N SER A 640 21.92 -12.19 15.99
CA SER A 640 22.56 -12.03 17.29
C SER A 640 22.66 -10.56 17.73
N LYS A 641 22.75 -10.34 19.05
CA LYS A 641 22.88 -9.00 19.63
C LYS A 641 24.21 -8.35 19.20
N PHE A 642 24.11 -7.20 18.55
CA PHE A 642 25.26 -6.36 18.25
C PHE A 642 25.79 -5.73 19.55
N GLY A 643 27.11 -5.63 19.72
CA GLY A 643 27.70 -5.09 20.97
C GLY A 643 28.59 -6.03 21.74
N LYS A 644 28.57 -7.33 21.41
CA LYS A 644 29.31 -8.37 22.12
C LYS A 644 30.44 -8.98 21.29
N SER A 645 31.56 -9.29 21.94
CA SER A 645 32.66 -10.10 21.40
C SER A 645 32.19 -11.54 21.13
N GLU A 646 33.02 -12.34 20.46
CA GLU A 646 32.76 -13.77 20.22
C GLU A 646 32.60 -14.58 21.52
N VAL A 647 33.19 -14.10 22.62
CA VAL A 647 33.11 -14.69 23.97
C VAL A 647 31.98 -14.07 24.81
N GLY A 648 31.17 -13.18 24.22
CA GLY A 648 29.97 -12.62 24.85
C GLY A 648 30.19 -11.38 25.73
N GLU A 649 31.40 -10.82 25.76
CA GLU A 649 31.77 -9.61 26.51
C GLU A 649 31.37 -8.33 25.77
N ASN A 650 31.01 -7.27 26.49
CA ASN A 650 30.70 -5.98 25.86
C ASN A 650 31.96 -5.30 25.30
N ILE A 651 31.83 -4.68 24.12
CA ILE A 651 32.86 -3.79 23.56
C ILE A 651 32.65 -2.38 24.11
N TRP A 652 33.46 -1.98 25.08
CA TRP A 652 33.36 -0.70 25.77
C TRP A 652 34.01 0.43 24.97
N LEU A 653 33.55 1.67 25.20
CA LEU A 653 34.18 2.86 24.61
C LEU A 653 35.43 3.31 25.38
N ASP A 654 35.54 2.91 26.65
CA ASP A 654 36.69 3.21 27.51
C ASP A 654 37.91 2.33 27.17
N LEU A 655 39.08 2.96 27.04
CA LEU A 655 40.34 2.34 26.63
C LEU A 655 40.88 1.33 27.66
N ASP A 656 40.61 1.53 28.96
CA ASP A 656 41.07 0.62 30.00
C ASP A 656 40.25 -0.66 30.04
N LYS A 657 38.98 -0.60 29.60
CA LYS A 657 38.10 -1.77 29.48
C LYS A 657 38.19 -2.48 28.14
N THR A 658 38.38 -1.74 27.06
CA THR A 658 38.54 -2.29 25.71
C THR A 658 39.63 -1.51 25.01
N SER A 659 40.78 -2.15 24.82
CA SER A 659 41.91 -1.52 24.15
C SER A 659 41.56 -1.12 22.72
N ALA A 660 42.22 -0.09 22.21
CA ALA A 660 42.05 0.39 20.84
C ALA A 660 42.22 -0.74 19.81
N PHE A 661 43.15 -1.67 20.04
CA PHE A 661 43.32 -2.86 19.22
C PHE A 661 42.08 -3.76 19.19
N LYS A 662 41.54 -4.14 20.37
CA LYS A 662 40.34 -4.99 20.44
C LYS A 662 39.12 -4.29 19.82
N PHE A 663 39.01 -2.98 20.04
CA PHE A 663 37.93 -2.16 19.48
C PHE A 663 38.02 -2.09 17.94
N TYR A 664 39.21 -1.82 17.39
CA TYR A 664 39.45 -1.79 15.95
C TYR A 664 39.21 -3.17 15.31
N GLN A 665 39.72 -4.24 15.93
CA GLN A 665 39.52 -5.61 15.46
C GLN A 665 38.06 -6.04 15.45
N PHE A 666 37.25 -5.58 16.41
CA PHE A 666 35.81 -5.85 16.40
C PHE A 666 35.15 -5.38 15.08
N TRP A 667 35.48 -4.16 14.63
CA TRP A 667 34.96 -3.63 13.37
C TRP A 667 35.56 -4.31 12.15
N ILE A 668 36.88 -4.57 12.17
CA ILE A 668 37.56 -5.32 11.10
C ILE A 668 36.90 -6.67 10.89
N ASN A 669 36.53 -7.39 11.96
CA ASN A 669 35.97 -8.73 11.90
C ASN A 669 34.47 -8.79 11.55
N THR A 670 33.88 -7.65 11.18
CA THR A 670 32.50 -7.60 10.68
C THR A 670 32.37 -8.29 9.31
N THR A 671 31.24 -8.95 9.06
CA THR A 671 30.92 -9.57 7.76
C THR A 671 30.71 -8.50 6.68
N ASP A 672 30.82 -8.86 5.39
CA ASP A 672 30.64 -7.89 4.30
C ASP A 672 29.22 -7.26 4.32
N VAL A 673 28.20 -8.08 4.59
CA VAL A 673 26.79 -7.64 4.68
C VAL A 673 26.59 -6.67 5.84
N ASP A 674 27.15 -7.00 7.00
CA ASP A 674 27.04 -6.15 8.19
C ASP A 674 27.87 -4.86 8.02
N ALA A 675 29.03 -4.91 7.36
CA ALA A 675 29.88 -3.75 7.13
C ALA A 675 29.20 -2.72 6.24
N GLU A 676 28.47 -3.15 5.19
CA GLU A 676 27.66 -2.24 4.36
C GLU A 676 26.56 -1.54 5.18
N LYS A 677 25.93 -2.25 6.13
CA LYS A 677 24.92 -1.68 7.03
C LYS A 677 25.57 -0.72 8.03
N PHE A 678 26.65 -1.14 8.69
CA PHE A 678 27.27 -0.39 9.77
C PHE A 678 28.02 0.85 9.28
N ILE A 679 28.62 0.85 8.10
CA ILE A 679 29.24 2.07 7.56
C ILE A 679 28.21 3.20 7.36
N LYS A 680 26.97 2.85 7.00
CA LYS A 680 25.86 3.82 6.85
C LYS A 680 25.38 4.38 8.20
N ILE A 681 25.41 3.55 9.24
CA ILE A 681 24.92 3.86 10.58
C ILE A 681 25.97 4.57 11.45
N TYR A 682 27.19 4.03 11.50
CA TYR A 682 28.23 4.38 12.48
C TYR A 682 29.23 5.44 12.01
N THR A 683 29.15 5.89 10.76
CA THR A 683 30.06 6.91 10.22
C THR A 683 29.31 8.17 9.78
N PHE A 684 30.02 9.29 9.72
CA PHE A 684 29.50 10.58 9.24
C PHE A 684 29.86 10.85 7.76
N LEU A 685 30.39 9.84 7.05
CA LEU A 685 30.81 9.91 5.64
C LEU A 685 29.65 10.23 4.70
N GLU A 686 29.93 10.93 3.61
CA GLU A 686 28.89 11.31 2.64
C GLU A 686 28.32 10.10 1.88
N LYS A 687 27.07 10.24 1.45
CA LYS A 687 26.32 9.16 0.78
C LYS A 687 27.01 8.68 -0.49
N GLU A 688 27.54 9.60 -1.30
CA GLU A 688 28.23 9.27 -2.54
C GLU A 688 29.52 8.49 -2.29
N TYR A 689 30.31 8.93 -1.31
CA TYR A 689 31.52 8.23 -0.89
C TYR A 689 31.23 6.81 -0.41
N ILE A 690 30.23 6.63 0.46
CA ILE A 690 29.82 5.31 0.94
C ILE A 690 29.40 4.41 -0.22
N ASN A 691 28.59 4.92 -1.15
CA ASN A 691 28.14 4.13 -2.30
C ASN A 691 29.31 3.69 -3.18
N ASN A 692 30.26 4.58 -3.46
CA ASN A 692 31.45 4.26 -4.24
C ASN A 692 32.30 3.18 -3.54
N LEU A 693 32.51 3.33 -2.22
CA LEU A 693 33.27 2.36 -1.44
C LEU A 693 32.60 0.98 -1.39
N ILE A 694 31.26 0.93 -1.32
CA ILE A 694 30.50 -0.32 -1.40
C ILE A 694 30.72 -0.99 -2.75
N GLU A 695 30.66 -0.23 -3.85
CA GLU A 695 30.85 -0.77 -5.20
C GLU A 695 32.29 -1.25 -5.43
N GLU A 696 33.30 -0.54 -4.90
CA GLU A 696 34.69 -1.00 -4.94
C GLU A 696 34.90 -2.27 -4.11
N HIS A 697 34.34 -2.32 -2.90
CA HIS A 697 34.44 -3.50 -2.04
C HIS A 697 33.79 -4.72 -2.68
N LYS A 698 32.62 -4.58 -3.32
CA LYS A 698 31.98 -5.69 -4.04
C LYS A 698 32.84 -6.26 -5.17
N LYS A 699 33.68 -5.45 -5.81
CA LYS A 699 34.62 -5.91 -6.84
C LYS A 699 35.80 -6.66 -6.24
N SER A 700 36.17 -6.39 -4.99
CA SER A 700 37.33 -7.01 -4.33
C SER A 700 37.10 -7.21 -2.83
N PRO A 701 36.20 -8.12 -2.42
CA PRO A 701 35.81 -8.28 -1.01
C PRO A 701 36.98 -8.69 -0.11
N HIS A 702 37.92 -9.48 -0.64
CA HIS A 702 39.13 -9.94 0.05
C HIS A 702 40.02 -8.80 0.58
N LEU A 703 39.94 -7.59 0.03
CA LEU A 703 40.68 -6.43 0.52
C LEU A 703 40.07 -5.81 1.79
N ARG A 704 38.83 -6.19 2.13
CA ARG A 704 38.06 -5.72 3.29
C ARG A 704 37.96 -4.20 3.40
N LEU A 705 37.83 -3.52 2.26
CA LEU A 705 37.78 -2.05 2.17
C LEU A 705 36.71 -1.42 3.07
N LEU A 706 35.49 -2.00 3.11
CA LEU A 706 34.41 -1.50 3.96
C LEU A 706 34.73 -1.65 5.45
N GLN A 707 35.22 -2.81 5.87
CA GLN A 707 35.54 -3.09 7.26
C GLN A 707 36.68 -2.22 7.76
N LYS A 708 37.74 -2.06 6.95
CA LYS A 708 38.88 -1.17 7.27
C LYS A 708 38.41 0.25 7.46
N LYS A 709 37.66 0.79 6.49
CA LYS A 709 37.18 2.17 6.59
C LYS A 709 36.22 2.37 7.75
N LEU A 710 35.32 1.42 7.99
CA LEU A 710 34.44 1.45 9.17
C LEU A 710 35.25 1.44 10.48
N ALA A 711 36.24 0.55 10.60
CA ALA A 711 37.08 0.44 11.79
C ALA A 711 37.89 1.72 12.03
N GLU A 712 38.47 2.30 10.97
CA GLU A 712 39.19 3.57 11.02
C GLU A 712 38.31 4.72 11.51
N GLU A 713 37.16 4.94 10.87
CA GLU A 713 36.27 6.06 11.20
C GLU A 713 35.74 5.98 12.64
N VAL A 714 35.31 4.79 13.08
CA VAL A 714 34.73 4.63 14.42
C VAL A 714 35.81 4.69 15.51
N THR A 715 36.97 4.06 15.30
CA THR A 715 38.08 4.14 16.26
C THR A 715 38.65 5.55 16.34
N MET A 716 38.81 6.25 15.20
CA MET A 716 39.21 7.65 15.16
C MET A 716 38.28 8.51 16.01
N TRP A 717 36.96 8.33 15.84
CA TRP A 717 35.98 9.12 16.57
C TRP A 717 35.96 8.83 18.08
N VAL A 718 36.10 7.56 18.49
CA VAL A 718 35.97 7.15 19.89
C VAL A 718 37.28 7.30 20.67
N HIS A 719 38.38 6.79 20.12
CA HIS A 719 39.67 6.72 20.82
C HIS A 719 40.62 7.84 20.40
N GLY A 720 40.53 8.32 19.17
CA GLY A 720 41.39 9.38 18.63
C GLY A 720 42.47 8.83 17.70
N GLU A 721 43.22 9.74 17.09
CA GLU A 721 44.19 9.43 16.03
C GLU A 721 45.38 8.59 16.52
N GLU A 722 45.96 8.96 17.66
CA GLU A 722 47.12 8.22 18.23
C GLU A 722 46.77 6.75 18.49
N GLU A 723 45.61 6.50 19.09
CA GLU A 723 45.14 5.15 19.41
C GLU A 723 44.72 4.36 18.17
N LEU A 724 44.14 5.03 17.16
CA LEU A 724 43.89 4.40 15.86
C LEU A 724 45.19 3.93 15.22
N ASN A 725 46.21 4.80 15.15
CA ASN A 725 47.49 4.48 14.54
C ASN A 725 48.18 3.31 15.27
N SER A 726 48.10 3.29 16.60
CA SER A 726 48.56 2.18 17.44
C SER A 726 47.82 0.87 17.11
N ALA A 727 46.49 0.91 16.99
CA ALA A 727 45.68 -0.26 16.67
C ALA A 727 45.93 -0.83 15.26
N ILE A 728 46.12 0.05 14.26
CA ILE A 728 46.49 -0.34 12.89
C ILE A 728 47.86 -1.00 12.91
N LEU A 729 48.86 -0.39 13.56
CA LEU A 729 50.21 -0.93 13.63
C LEU A 729 50.23 -2.32 14.27
N SER A 730 49.54 -2.51 15.40
CA SER A 730 49.42 -3.80 16.06
C SER A 730 48.70 -4.84 15.19
N THR A 731 47.69 -4.42 14.42
CA THR A 731 46.98 -5.29 13.46
C THR A 731 47.90 -5.74 12.33
N ASP A 732 48.66 -4.82 11.73
CA ASP A 732 49.57 -5.09 10.63
C ASP A 732 50.73 -6.02 11.06
N ILE A 733 51.20 -5.93 12.30
CA ILE A 733 52.25 -6.80 12.83
C ILE A 733 51.73 -8.21 13.11
N LEU A 734 50.52 -8.33 13.66
CA LEU A 734 49.95 -9.63 14.04
C LEU A 734 49.41 -10.42 12.84
N PHE A 735 48.94 -9.73 11.80
CA PHE A 735 48.27 -10.35 10.65
C PHE A 735 48.94 -10.04 9.29
N GLY A 736 50.11 -9.36 9.25
CA GLY A 736 50.79 -8.90 8.03
C GLY A 736 52.34 -8.93 8.03
N ASN A 737 52.93 -8.68 6.84
CA ASN A 737 54.33 -8.89 6.42
C ASN A 737 55.35 -7.82 6.91
N ARG A 738 55.50 -7.56 8.21
CA ARG A 738 56.59 -6.68 8.72
C ARG A 738 57.71 -7.48 9.39
N ASN A 739 58.96 -7.04 9.18
CA ASN A 739 60.16 -7.70 9.70
C ASN A 739 60.37 -7.39 11.20
N VAL A 740 61.07 -8.29 11.90
CA VAL A 740 61.36 -8.22 13.35
C VAL A 740 61.98 -6.89 13.79
N ASP A 741 62.62 -6.13 12.88
CA ASP A 741 63.20 -4.82 13.19
C ASP A 741 62.16 -3.72 13.53
N ASP A 742 60.92 -3.85 13.06
CA ASP A 742 59.84 -2.92 13.43
C ASP A 742 59.42 -3.07 14.90
N LEU A 743 59.67 -4.23 15.53
CA LEU A 743 59.37 -4.48 16.95
C LEU A 743 60.26 -3.66 17.90
N LYS A 744 61.43 -3.17 17.44
CA LYS A 744 62.37 -2.40 18.28
C LYS A 744 61.93 -0.95 18.51
N ILE A 745 60.99 -0.44 17.70
CA ILE A 745 60.55 0.97 17.70
C ILE A 745 59.24 1.14 18.48
N ILE A 746 58.64 0.04 18.96
CA ILE A 746 57.26 0.02 19.45
C ILE A 746 57.23 -0.05 20.99
N ASP A 747 56.39 0.79 21.59
CA ASP A 747 56.08 0.70 23.01
C ASP A 747 55.24 -0.58 23.26
N ILE A 748 55.61 -1.38 24.26
CA ILE A 748 54.87 -2.55 24.72
C ILE A 748 53.38 -2.24 24.95
N LYS A 749 53.05 -0.99 25.29
CA LYS A 749 51.66 -0.53 25.44
C LYS A 749 50.80 -0.72 24.17
N SER A 750 51.39 -0.67 22.97
CA SER A 750 50.66 -0.90 21.71
C SER A 750 50.10 -2.32 21.57
N PHE A 751 50.65 -3.29 22.32
CA PHE A 751 50.17 -4.67 22.37
C PHE A 751 49.14 -4.92 23.49
N ARG A 752 48.63 -3.87 24.16
CA ARG A 752 47.61 -4.01 25.20
C ARG A 752 46.32 -4.63 24.60
N GLY A 753 45.93 -5.79 25.11
CA GLY A 753 44.73 -6.53 24.67
C GLY A 753 44.96 -7.54 23.54
N VAL A 754 46.20 -7.66 23.04
CA VAL A 754 46.64 -8.79 22.21
C VAL A 754 46.78 -10.04 23.11
N PRO A 755 46.44 -11.27 22.66
CA PRO A 755 46.69 -12.48 23.43
C PRO A 755 48.18 -12.63 23.80
N GLN A 756 48.46 -12.86 25.09
CA GLN A 756 49.82 -13.01 25.61
C GLN A 756 50.01 -14.40 26.20
N LYS A 757 51.22 -14.95 26.10
CA LYS A 757 51.65 -16.18 26.76
C LYS A 757 52.94 -15.90 27.52
N VAL A 758 52.98 -16.27 28.81
CA VAL A 758 54.22 -16.26 29.58
C VAL A 758 55.07 -17.45 29.12
N ILE A 759 56.31 -17.17 28.75
CA ILE A 759 57.29 -18.17 28.35
C ILE A 759 58.47 -18.04 29.31
N TYR A 760 58.87 -19.12 29.96
CA TYR A 760 60.06 -19.10 30.81
C TYR A 760 61.30 -19.20 29.94
N LYS A 761 62.44 -18.65 30.40
CA LYS A 761 63.70 -18.68 29.63
C LYS A 761 64.11 -20.12 29.25
N GLU A 762 63.75 -21.07 30.09
CA GLU A 762 63.91 -22.51 29.92
C GLU A 762 63.15 -23.04 28.69
N ASP A 763 61.96 -22.48 28.39
CA ASP A 763 61.10 -22.88 27.27
C ASP A 763 61.58 -22.34 25.91
N ILE A 764 62.51 -21.37 25.91
CA ILE A 764 63.12 -20.76 24.70
C ILE A 764 64.48 -21.42 24.39
N SER A 765 64.99 -22.25 25.31
CA SER A 765 66.29 -22.89 25.21
C SER A 765 66.18 -24.25 24.53
N ASN A 766 66.05 -24.25 23.20
CA ASN A 766 66.51 -25.35 22.32
C ASN A 766 66.89 -24.79 20.95
#